data_AF-A0A0H4VRU6-F1
#
_entry.id   AF-A0A0H4VRU6-F1
#
_cell.length_a   1.000
_cell.length_b   1.000
_cell.length_c   1.000
_cell.angle_alpha   90.00
_cell.angle_beta   90.00
_cell.angle_gamma   90.00
#
_symmetry.space_group_name_H-M   'P 1'
#
loop_
_entity.id
_entity.type
_entity.pdbx_description
1 polymer ?
#
loop_
_entity_poly.entity_id
_entity_poly.type
_entity_poly.pdbx_seq_one_letter_code
_entity_poly.pdbx_strand_id
1 'polypeptide(L)'
;MISSQAPVPALDLISFVRALPGLHVFLSQDLTVLEATDDYLSATLSTREQLLGKNLFEAFPANPASAVANSTRSIRESLEYVVAHRQPHIIPEVQRHDVAGPTGEYEEKYWSLQSKPVQDAQGNVIYIIHSVVDVTETQRQRQEQEITKGSMRAFVEASGGTSWDYDIKNKRFYWSKNFEQVFGYPVSDEGELPEEWDTRVHPAEYEALRESLNQAVQKKEKAWTGKYRFLKADGTYTYVMDHGYILYNEEGQPYRMLGTLVDIGRQLEAELLAKVNLERFELMAKATNDVIWDWNLENDYVWWNDGFKVTFGYKEEDIEHDVNSWYGRLHPEDAERVVAGIHDVIDHSGTTWQDEYRFRKADGTYADILDRGIVARNETGKPMRMIGAMLDITEKNKVAAELKASEQNVRALLEGIPEIAWVARTDGSISYYNKAWYAYTGNAGPEDDWKNVVHPEDLASTVTIWGQALATGNEYLNEGRLKRASDGAYLWFTMRATPLYDGQGNIQAWIGVNTNIQGQKEIQQKLKERDEYVQRMLAQAPVQFAVLKGADWVVDFATPQFKQLIGGRDTVGKPFKEALPELEEQGFFKIIEKVYTTGKLFRGNEAPAYLDRNGTGTLELGYFDFVYQPLLNEEGTVEGVMILIVEVTEQVQAKQQAQNLANALQASYDRQTQILDALPHMTFTSRPDGFVEYYSQQWYDFLGTTRDTLIHLGWENYLHPEDVQATLQQWQQSLATGQPFMVENRWRANGDGEYRWFLVRAVPVRDDQGNITLWVGSHTDIHQQKETQLALQESTQHFQFLADSMPQLVWTTDAVGYHDYFNQKWVEYTGYDLEASKGTQMWNNLLHPEDQERSARRWKESLETGKPYQIEYRFKRAADGEWRWFLARALPLRDPEGNILRWFGTCTDIEEQKRDEERMEKTNQELRSINEDLDSFVYTASHDLKLPIINMAAIFKELTQNATFSDPDAQLLINMFNKSLKQINSTISDLSEIVKVQKDIDAHQEELNLADLTEEVQLSINDMIQRTGASIHTDFSQAPTLYYSRVNLKSIIYNLVSNAVKYHSPDRSPQVHLQTYPEGGYTVLTIQDNGLGLDMERYGPKLFQMFKRFHDHVEGSGLGLYILNRIVQKNGGRIDVKSQVNVGTTFTIYFRNLAQ
;
A
#
# COMPACT_ATOMS: atom_id res chain seq x y z
N MET A 1 27.62 33.56 -88.32
CA MET A 1 28.54 34.34 -87.48
C MET A 1 28.37 33.90 -86.04
N ILE A 2 29.49 33.78 -85.35
CA ILE A 2 29.70 33.17 -84.04
C ILE A 2 29.08 34.03 -82.93
N SER A 3 28.43 33.40 -81.94
CA SER A 3 28.61 33.78 -80.54
C SER A 3 28.41 32.56 -79.65
N SER A 4 29.47 32.24 -78.92
CA SER A 4 29.65 31.18 -77.96
C SER A 4 28.70 31.30 -76.77
N GLN A 5 27.95 30.23 -76.46
CA GLN A 5 27.59 29.95 -75.08
C GLN A 5 28.56 28.89 -74.55
N ALA A 6 29.30 29.28 -73.51
CA ALA A 6 30.22 28.44 -72.77
C ALA A 6 29.54 27.12 -72.34
N PRO A 7 30.30 26.02 -72.16
CA PRO A 7 29.73 24.83 -71.54
C PRO A 7 29.21 25.25 -70.16
N VAL A 8 27.91 25.04 -69.92
CA VAL A 8 27.36 25.13 -68.57
C VAL A 8 28.25 24.23 -67.71
N PRO A 9 28.89 24.75 -66.64
CA PRO A 9 29.71 23.90 -65.79
C PRO A 9 28.82 22.75 -65.32
N ALA A 10 29.30 21.52 -65.47
CA ALA A 10 28.59 20.35 -64.94
C ALA A 10 28.20 20.69 -63.50
N LEU A 11 26.89 20.66 -63.21
CA LEU A 11 26.38 21.01 -61.90
C LEU A 11 27.14 20.14 -60.90
N ASP A 12 27.89 20.77 -59.99
CA ASP A 12 28.48 20.03 -58.88
C ASP A 12 27.32 19.57 -58.01
N LEU A 13 26.86 18.34 -58.27
CA LEU A 13 25.72 17.70 -57.63
C LEU A 13 25.88 17.71 -56.11
N ILE A 14 27.11 17.66 -55.61
CA ILE A 14 27.41 17.74 -54.18
C ILE A 14 27.10 19.14 -53.66
N SER A 15 27.63 20.18 -54.30
CA SER A 15 27.34 21.57 -53.94
C SER A 15 25.84 21.91 -54.08
N PHE A 16 25.15 21.30 -55.05
CA PHE A 16 23.71 21.45 -55.23
C PHE A 16 22.91 20.79 -54.10
N VAL A 17 23.22 19.53 -53.76
CA VAL A 17 22.54 18.81 -52.67
C VAL A 17 22.70 19.55 -51.35
N ARG A 18 23.88 20.10 -51.06
CA ARG A 18 24.12 20.86 -49.83
C ARG A 18 23.28 22.12 -49.72
N ALA A 19 23.02 22.77 -50.86
CA ALA A 19 22.23 24.00 -50.94
C ALA A 19 20.72 23.77 -51.07
N LEU A 20 20.24 22.52 -51.11
CA LEU A 20 18.80 22.24 -51.15
C LEU A 20 18.14 22.60 -49.81
N PRO A 21 17.05 23.39 -49.82
CA PRO A 21 16.32 23.71 -48.61
C PRO A 21 15.55 22.48 -48.11
N GLY A 22 15.51 22.28 -46.79
CA GLY A 22 14.78 21.19 -46.16
C GLY A 22 15.66 20.01 -45.76
N LEU A 23 15.10 19.12 -44.95
CA LEU A 23 15.84 18.02 -44.34
C LEU A 23 15.87 16.83 -45.29
N HIS A 24 16.91 16.75 -46.12
CA HIS A 24 17.06 15.69 -47.11
C HIS A 24 18.37 14.92 -46.91
N VAL A 25 18.27 13.60 -47.00
CA VAL A 25 19.41 12.69 -47.10
C VAL A 25 19.28 11.86 -48.37
N PHE A 26 20.38 11.79 -49.11
CA PHE A 26 20.49 11.06 -50.36
C PHE A 26 21.12 9.71 -50.07
N LEU A 27 20.41 8.64 -50.42
CA LEU A 27 20.81 7.28 -50.15
C LEU A 27 21.09 6.53 -51.45
N SER A 28 22.00 5.57 -51.41
CA SER A 28 22.15 4.55 -52.44
C SER A 28 21.04 3.49 -52.35
N GLN A 29 21.01 2.55 -53.29
CA GLN A 29 20.05 1.44 -53.28
C GLN A 29 20.18 0.53 -52.04
N ASP A 30 21.38 0.40 -51.50
CA ASP A 30 21.70 -0.31 -50.25
C ASP A 30 21.51 0.54 -48.99
N LEU A 31 20.86 1.71 -49.13
CA LEU A 31 20.54 2.64 -48.04
C LEU A 31 21.77 3.27 -47.35
N THR A 32 22.90 3.28 -48.06
CA THR A 32 24.12 3.97 -47.63
C THR A 32 24.00 5.45 -47.90
N VAL A 33 24.34 6.29 -46.92
CA VAL A 33 24.24 7.75 -47.02
C VAL A 33 25.33 8.28 -47.97
N LEU A 34 24.89 8.90 -49.05
CA LEU A 34 25.74 9.46 -50.09
C LEU A 34 26.00 10.95 -49.92
N GLU A 35 25.00 11.71 -49.45
CA GLU A 35 25.12 13.12 -49.06
C GLU A 35 23.88 13.57 -48.28
N ALA A 36 23.98 14.64 -47.51
CA ALA A 36 22.86 15.25 -46.78
C ALA A 36 22.89 16.78 -46.88
N THR A 37 21.71 17.40 -46.80
CA THR A 37 21.59 18.87 -46.70
C THR A 37 22.16 19.37 -45.39
N ASP A 38 22.64 20.61 -45.37
CA ASP A 38 23.14 21.23 -44.14
C ASP A 38 22.02 21.37 -43.07
N ASP A 39 20.78 21.56 -43.52
CA ASP A 39 19.59 21.56 -42.65
C ASP A 39 19.40 20.17 -41.98
N TYR A 40 19.54 19.08 -42.74
CA TYR A 40 19.42 17.71 -42.21
C TYR A 40 20.47 17.41 -41.15
N LEU A 41 21.72 17.81 -41.38
CA LEU A 41 22.81 17.66 -40.41
C LEU A 41 22.54 18.44 -39.12
N SER A 42 22.04 19.67 -39.25
CA SER A 42 21.71 20.52 -38.12
C SER A 42 20.56 19.94 -37.28
N ALA A 43 19.50 19.45 -37.92
CA ALA A 43 18.34 18.89 -37.23
C ALA A 43 18.60 17.54 -36.55
N THR A 44 19.56 16.77 -37.07
CA THR A 44 19.96 15.46 -36.54
C THR A 44 21.20 15.52 -35.65
N LEU A 45 21.70 16.72 -35.36
CA LEU A 45 22.91 16.98 -34.55
C LEU A 45 24.14 16.16 -35.01
N SER A 46 24.21 15.85 -36.31
CA SER A 46 25.18 14.93 -36.88
C SER A 46 26.16 15.68 -37.78
N THR A 47 27.40 15.21 -37.86
CA THR A 47 28.39 15.74 -38.81
C THR A 47 28.42 14.92 -40.09
N ARG A 48 28.78 15.57 -41.19
CA ARG A 48 28.88 14.91 -42.51
C ARG A 48 29.83 13.71 -42.52
N GLU A 49 30.96 13.81 -41.82
CA GLU A 49 31.94 12.74 -41.67
C GLU A 49 31.38 11.52 -40.91
N GLN A 50 30.40 11.73 -40.03
CA GLN A 50 29.75 10.64 -39.29
C GLN A 50 28.72 9.87 -40.10
N LEU A 51 28.11 10.51 -41.13
CA LEU A 51 27.03 9.93 -41.93
C LEU A 51 27.52 9.33 -43.25
N LEU A 52 28.40 10.03 -43.98
CA LEU A 52 28.81 9.63 -45.33
C LEU A 52 29.40 8.21 -45.36
N GLY A 53 28.89 7.37 -46.27
CA GLY A 53 29.39 6.00 -46.47
C GLY A 53 28.90 4.98 -45.43
N LYS A 54 28.06 5.37 -44.47
CA LYS A 54 27.40 4.44 -43.53
C LYS A 54 25.97 4.14 -43.95
N ASN A 55 25.47 2.98 -43.52
CA ASN A 55 24.06 2.68 -43.66
C ASN A 55 23.24 3.61 -42.77
N LEU A 56 22.08 4.10 -43.27
CA LEU A 56 21.24 5.06 -42.55
C LEU A 56 20.89 4.58 -41.12
N PHE A 57 20.61 3.29 -40.94
CA PHE A 57 20.21 2.73 -39.65
C PHE A 57 21.39 2.42 -38.71
N GLU A 58 22.62 2.41 -39.23
CA GLU A 58 23.84 2.38 -38.41
C GLU A 58 24.20 3.78 -37.92
N ALA A 59 23.98 4.79 -38.77
CA ALA A 59 24.18 6.18 -38.42
C ALA A 59 23.18 6.69 -37.37
N PHE A 60 21.94 6.17 -37.40
CA PHE A 60 20.88 6.49 -36.46
C PHE A 60 20.30 5.20 -35.84
N PRO A 61 20.96 4.63 -34.81
CA PRO A 61 20.48 3.43 -34.15
C PRO A 61 19.24 3.71 -33.30
N ALA A 62 18.38 2.69 -33.14
CA ALA A 62 17.21 2.78 -32.28
C ALA A 62 17.59 3.04 -30.81
N ASN A 63 16.82 3.87 -30.11
CA ASN A 63 17.00 4.13 -28.68
C ASN A 63 16.68 2.86 -27.86
N PRO A 64 17.65 2.26 -27.12
CA PRO A 64 17.43 1.02 -26.37
C PRO A 64 16.46 1.16 -25.19
N ALA A 65 16.24 2.38 -24.68
CA ALA A 65 15.44 2.65 -23.49
C ALA A 65 13.95 2.92 -23.79
N SER A 66 13.59 3.08 -25.06
CA SER A 66 12.22 3.37 -25.48
C SER A 66 11.51 2.08 -25.90
N ALA A 67 10.38 1.75 -25.26
CA ALA A 67 9.61 0.52 -25.52
C ALA A 67 8.92 0.48 -26.90
N VAL A 68 9.13 1.48 -27.76
CA VAL A 68 8.49 1.61 -29.07
C VAL A 68 9.46 1.20 -30.18
N ALA A 69 9.68 -0.11 -30.34
CA ALA A 69 10.57 -0.68 -31.37
C ALA A 69 10.06 -0.52 -32.82
N ASN A 70 8.86 0.05 -33.04
CA ASN A 70 8.17 0.01 -34.34
C ASN A 70 8.62 1.09 -35.36
N SER A 71 9.24 2.20 -34.96
CA SER A 71 9.50 3.31 -35.90
C SER A 71 10.64 3.04 -36.89
N THR A 72 11.74 2.43 -36.45
CA THR A 72 12.88 2.08 -37.33
C THR A 72 12.49 1.04 -38.38
N ARG A 73 11.59 0.10 -38.02
CA ARG A 73 11.05 -0.93 -38.92
C ARG A 73 10.22 -0.30 -40.05
N SER A 74 9.26 0.57 -39.70
CA SER A 74 8.39 1.25 -40.68
C SER A 74 9.16 2.12 -41.67
N ILE A 75 10.23 2.80 -41.22
CA ILE A 75 11.09 3.61 -42.08
C ILE A 75 11.88 2.73 -43.06
N ARG A 76 12.38 1.56 -42.59
CA ARG A 76 13.08 0.59 -43.44
C ARG A 76 12.16 0.01 -44.51
N GLU A 77 10.99 -0.47 -44.12
CA GLU A 77 9.98 -1.02 -45.04
C GLU A 77 9.58 0.02 -46.11
N SER A 78 9.46 1.30 -45.72
CA SER A 78 9.19 2.40 -46.65
C SER A 78 10.31 2.63 -47.66
N LEU A 79 11.57 2.63 -47.23
CA LEU A 79 12.72 2.81 -48.13
C LEU A 79 12.90 1.62 -49.08
N GLU A 80 12.73 0.40 -48.57
CA GLU A 80 12.75 -0.84 -49.38
C GLU A 80 11.61 -0.86 -50.40
N TYR A 81 10.41 -0.42 -50.02
CA TYR A 81 9.28 -0.27 -50.93
C TYR A 81 9.62 0.66 -52.11
N VAL A 82 10.27 1.80 -51.85
CA VAL A 82 10.68 2.77 -52.89
C VAL A 82 11.67 2.15 -53.87
N VAL A 83 12.62 1.35 -53.38
CA VAL A 83 13.59 0.63 -54.24
C VAL A 83 12.87 -0.43 -55.09
N ALA A 84 12.01 -1.23 -54.48
CA ALA A 84 11.32 -2.35 -55.14
C ALA A 84 10.29 -1.88 -56.18
N HIS A 85 9.46 -0.89 -55.84
CA HIS A 85 8.33 -0.45 -56.65
C HIS A 85 8.63 0.77 -57.51
N ARG A 86 9.79 1.41 -57.30
CA ARG A 86 10.26 2.55 -58.10
C ARG A 86 9.30 3.75 -58.09
N GLN A 87 8.51 3.87 -57.02
CA GLN A 87 7.57 4.97 -56.80
C GLN A 87 7.85 5.69 -55.48
N PRO A 88 7.49 6.97 -55.34
CA PRO A 88 7.50 7.67 -54.06
C PRO A 88 6.65 6.95 -53.00
N HIS A 89 7.10 7.00 -51.75
CA HIS A 89 6.35 6.49 -50.60
C HIS A 89 6.36 7.51 -49.46
N ILE A 90 5.18 7.75 -48.88
CA ILE A 90 4.98 8.65 -47.74
C ILE A 90 4.47 7.78 -46.60
N ILE A 91 5.08 7.86 -45.42
CA ILE A 91 4.54 7.21 -44.23
C ILE A 91 3.46 8.15 -43.66
N PRO A 92 2.18 7.75 -43.63
CA PRO A 92 1.09 8.64 -43.22
C PRO A 92 1.10 8.93 -41.72
N GLU A 93 1.65 8.04 -40.89
CA GLU A 93 1.83 8.24 -39.47
C GLU A 93 3.15 8.96 -39.13
N VAL A 94 3.08 9.90 -38.19
CA VAL A 94 4.25 10.56 -37.62
C VAL A 94 5.08 9.56 -36.84
N GLN A 95 6.37 9.44 -37.16
CA GLN A 95 7.26 8.48 -36.51
C GLN A 95 8.03 9.15 -35.38
N ARG A 96 8.00 8.55 -34.19
CA ARG A 96 8.89 8.96 -33.09
C ARG A 96 10.26 8.33 -33.31
N HIS A 97 11.29 9.16 -33.42
CA HIS A 97 12.68 8.71 -33.44
C HIS A 97 13.54 9.70 -32.69
N ASP A 98 14.00 9.28 -31.51
CA ASP A 98 14.83 10.12 -30.65
C ASP A 98 16.22 10.30 -31.30
N VAL A 99 16.78 11.51 -31.20
CA VAL A 99 18.10 11.85 -31.76
C VAL A 99 19.12 11.89 -30.64
N ALA A 100 20.21 11.14 -30.76
CA ALA A 100 21.28 11.19 -29.78
C ALA A 100 22.06 12.50 -29.89
N GLY A 101 22.10 13.27 -28.80
CA GLY A 101 22.92 14.47 -28.67
C GLY A 101 24.41 14.13 -28.53
N PRO A 102 25.30 15.13 -28.67
CA PRO A 102 26.76 14.94 -28.67
C PRO A 102 27.34 14.41 -27.34
N THR A 103 26.58 14.45 -26.25
CA THR A 103 26.94 13.94 -24.91
C THR A 103 26.37 12.54 -24.62
N GLY A 104 25.60 11.95 -25.54
CA GLY A 104 24.99 10.62 -25.38
C GLY A 104 23.56 10.63 -24.79
N GLU A 105 22.97 11.79 -24.54
CA GLU A 105 21.55 11.93 -24.15
C GLU A 105 20.66 11.90 -25.40
N TYR A 106 19.51 11.22 -25.34
CA TYR A 106 18.56 11.14 -26.45
C TYR A 106 17.50 12.24 -26.35
N GLU A 107 17.36 13.05 -27.40
CA GLU A 107 16.32 14.08 -27.53
C GLU A 107 15.09 13.50 -28.25
N GLU A 108 13.91 13.57 -27.61
CA GLU A 108 12.66 13.07 -28.17
C GLU A 108 12.20 13.93 -29.35
N LYS A 109 12.08 13.30 -30.54
CA LYS A 109 11.71 13.95 -31.80
C LYS A 109 10.65 13.15 -32.56
N TYR A 110 9.77 13.87 -33.26
CA TYR A 110 8.71 13.32 -34.11
C TYR A 110 8.88 13.78 -35.56
N TRP A 111 8.84 12.82 -36.49
CA TRP A 111 9.21 13.02 -37.88
C TRP A 111 8.08 12.60 -38.82
N SER A 112 7.78 13.45 -39.80
CA SER A 112 6.98 13.07 -40.97
C SER A 112 7.94 12.78 -42.13
N LEU A 113 7.80 11.63 -42.80
CA LEU A 113 8.81 11.12 -43.72
C LEU A 113 8.24 10.84 -45.11
N GLN A 114 9.01 11.22 -46.13
CA GLN A 114 8.74 10.90 -47.53
C GLN A 114 10.03 10.48 -48.25
N SER A 115 9.98 9.36 -48.95
CA SER A 115 11.08 8.82 -49.74
C SER A 115 10.72 8.84 -51.23
N LYS A 116 11.62 9.33 -52.08
CA LYS A 116 11.43 9.41 -53.54
C LYS A 116 12.61 8.77 -54.28
N PRO A 117 12.36 7.89 -55.27
CA PRO A 117 13.42 7.32 -56.08
C PRO A 117 13.84 8.29 -57.19
N VAL A 118 15.15 8.44 -57.40
CA VAL A 118 15.75 9.11 -58.55
C VAL A 118 16.17 8.03 -59.55
N GLN A 119 15.71 8.12 -60.79
CA GLN A 119 15.87 7.06 -61.78
C GLN A 119 16.79 7.45 -62.94
N ASP A 120 17.46 6.47 -63.55
CA ASP A 120 18.17 6.62 -64.83
C ASP A 120 17.20 6.67 -66.01
N ALA A 121 17.73 6.90 -67.21
CA ALA A 121 16.95 6.93 -68.45
C ALA A 121 16.27 5.59 -68.80
N GLN A 122 16.65 4.50 -68.12
CA GLN A 122 16.10 3.15 -68.25
C GLN A 122 15.09 2.82 -67.13
N GLY A 123 14.84 3.76 -66.20
CA GLY A 123 13.88 3.61 -65.11
C GLY A 123 14.40 2.81 -63.92
N ASN A 124 15.72 2.63 -63.78
CA ASN A 124 16.32 2.01 -62.58
C ASN A 124 16.60 3.08 -61.53
N VAL A 125 16.32 2.79 -60.26
CA VAL A 125 16.57 3.73 -59.16
C VAL A 125 18.08 3.88 -58.95
N ILE A 126 18.66 5.06 -59.17
CA ILE A 126 20.08 5.33 -58.91
C ILE A 126 20.28 5.77 -57.46
N TYR A 127 19.40 6.63 -56.96
CA TYR A 127 19.46 7.20 -55.60
C TYR A 127 18.06 7.30 -54.99
N ILE A 128 17.98 7.42 -53.67
CA ILE A 128 16.74 7.72 -52.95
C ILE A 128 16.91 9.07 -52.27
N ILE A 129 15.97 9.98 -52.51
CA ILE A 129 15.85 11.23 -51.75
C ILE A 129 14.91 10.94 -50.59
N HIS A 130 15.47 10.82 -49.39
CA HIS A 130 14.71 10.66 -48.16
C HIS A 130 14.56 12.04 -47.51
N SER A 131 13.32 12.51 -47.46
CA SER A 131 12.94 13.82 -46.92
C SER A 131 12.24 13.62 -45.60
N VAL A 132 12.65 14.38 -44.58
CA VAL A 132 12.00 14.38 -43.27
C VAL A 132 11.50 15.79 -42.93
N VAL A 133 10.46 15.87 -42.12
CA VAL A 133 9.98 17.11 -41.51
C VAL A 133 9.89 16.87 -40.02
N ASP A 134 10.58 17.71 -39.24
CA ASP A 134 10.42 17.74 -37.80
C ASP A 134 9.02 18.32 -37.49
N VAL A 135 8.13 17.48 -36.97
CA VAL A 135 6.77 17.85 -36.57
C VAL A 135 6.58 17.78 -35.05
N THR A 136 7.69 17.79 -34.30
CA THR A 136 7.72 17.69 -32.83
C THR A 136 6.87 18.78 -32.17
N GLU A 137 6.98 20.03 -32.63
CA GLU A 137 6.20 21.16 -32.11
C GLU A 137 4.70 20.95 -32.33
N THR A 138 4.31 20.53 -33.54
CA THR A 138 2.90 20.31 -33.93
C THR A 138 2.28 19.14 -33.18
N GLN A 139 3.04 18.07 -32.95
CA GLN A 139 2.54 16.94 -32.16
C GLN A 139 2.47 17.26 -30.67
N ARG A 140 3.46 17.98 -30.12
CA ARG A 140 3.39 18.48 -28.74
C ARG A 140 2.18 19.38 -28.55
N GLN A 141 1.88 20.31 -29.47
CA GLN A 141 0.69 21.16 -29.40
C GLN A 141 -0.63 20.37 -29.46
N ARG A 142 -0.70 19.30 -30.28
CA ARG A 142 -1.89 18.45 -30.38
C ARG A 142 -2.11 17.62 -29.11
N GLN A 143 -1.04 17.05 -28.55
CA GLN A 143 -1.08 16.40 -27.23
C GLN A 143 -1.41 17.39 -26.11
N GLU A 144 -0.83 18.59 -26.11
CA GLU A 144 -1.15 19.65 -25.13
C GLU A 144 -2.63 20.05 -25.23
N GLN A 145 -3.21 20.15 -26.43
CA GLN A 145 -4.64 20.45 -26.62
C GLN A 145 -5.58 19.32 -26.15
N GLU A 146 -5.23 18.05 -26.38
CA GLU A 146 -6.03 16.90 -25.91
C GLU A 146 -5.90 16.71 -24.40
N ILE A 147 -4.70 16.90 -23.83
CA ILE A 147 -4.46 16.88 -22.38
C ILE A 147 -5.17 18.07 -21.72
N THR A 148 -5.13 19.26 -22.30
CA THR A 148 -5.80 20.45 -21.75
C THR A 148 -7.32 20.31 -21.81
N LYS A 149 -7.92 19.75 -22.87
CA LYS A 149 -9.38 19.52 -22.91
C LYS A 149 -9.85 18.35 -22.04
N GLY A 150 -9.10 17.25 -22.00
CA GLY A 150 -9.43 16.07 -21.20
C GLY A 150 -9.21 16.29 -19.70
N SER A 151 -8.05 16.85 -19.34
CA SER A 151 -7.66 17.09 -17.94
C SER A 151 -8.46 18.23 -17.31
N MET A 152 -8.78 19.30 -18.04
CA MET A 152 -9.54 20.43 -17.48
C MET A 152 -11.01 20.06 -17.24
N ARG A 153 -11.62 19.24 -18.12
CA ARG A 153 -13.00 18.78 -17.93
C ARG A 153 -13.13 17.80 -16.77
N ALA A 154 -12.17 16.88 -16.63
CA ALA A 154 -12.07 15.98 -15.48
C ALA A 154 -11.79 16.74 -14.17
N PHE A 155 -10.96 17.80 -14.19
CA PHE A 155 -10.61 18.62 -13.04
C PHE A 155 -11.77 19.53 -12.57
N VAL A 156 -12.55 20.10 -13.51
CA VAL A 156 -13.75 20.89 -13.23
C VAL A 156 -14.85 20.05 -12.59
N GLU A 157 -15.07 18.84 -13.10
CA GLU A 157 -16.09 17.92 -12.55
C GLU A 157 -15.68 17.33 -11.19
N ALA A 158 -14.38 17.25 -10.88
CA ALA A 158 -13.85 16.81 -9.60
C ALA A 158 -13.79 17.90 -8.51
N SER A 159 -13.65 19.18 -8.87
CA SER A 159 -13.45 20.30 -7.92
C SER A 159 -14.73 21.01 -7.45
N GLY A 160 -15.89 20.73 -8.06
CA GLY A 160 -17.18 21.32 -7.66
C GLY A 160 -17.34 22.81 -7.96
N GLY A 161 -16.38 23.45 -8.64
CA GLY A 161 -16.41 24.86 -9.05
C GLY A 161 -17.25 25.14 -10.31
N THR A 162 -17.35 26.41 -10.70
CA THR A 162 -18.01 26.84 -11.93
C THR A 162 -16.94 27.16 -12.97
N SER A 163 -16.97 26.55 -14.16
CA SER A 163 -15.99 26.87 -15.20
C SER A 163 -16.41 28.09 -16.01
N TRP A 164 -15.42 28.78 -16.56
CA TRP A 164 -15.60 29.90 -17.46
C TRP A 164 -14.59 29.92 -18.61
N ASP A 165 -14.95 30.57 -19.71
CA ASP A 165 -14.17 30.70 -20.93
C ASP A 165 -14.26 32.13 -21.44
N TYR A 166 -13.15 32.84 -21.40
CA TYR A 166 -13.02 34.18 -21.90
C TYR A 166 -12.37 34.18 -23.29
N ASP A 167 -13.20 34.43 -24.31
CA ASP A 167 -12.75 34.71 -25.66
C ASP A 167 -12.29 36.18 -25.73
N ILE A 168 -10.97 36.38 -25.64
CA ILE A 168 -10.35 37.71 -25.63
C ILE A 168 -10.55 38.42 -26.98
N LYS A 169 -10.58 37.66 -28.08
CA LYS A 169 -10.75 38.20 -29.44
C LYS A 169 -12.15 38.77 -29.63
N ASN A 170 -13.16 38.06 -29.18
CA ASN A 170 -14.57 38.46 -29.30
C ASN A 170 -15.08 39.25 -28.09
N LYS A 171 -14.26 39.39 -27.04
CA LYS A 171 -14.59 40.01 -25.75
C LYS A 171 -15.86 39.43 -25.13
N ARG A 172 -15.93 38.10 -25.07
CA ARG A 172 -17.09 37.37 -24.53
C ARG A 172 -16.66 36.38 -23.46
N PHE A 173 -17.36 36.41 -22.33
CA PHE A 173 -17.16 35.52 -21.20
C PHE A 173 -18.29 34.50 -21.17
N TYR A 174 -17.96 33.22 -21.21
CA TYR A 174 -18.92 32.13 -21.22
C TYR A 174 -18.80 31.38 -19.89
N TRP A 175 -19.93 31.16 -19.22
CA TRP A 175 -19.98 30.41 -17.97
C TRP A 175 -20.56 29.02 -18.18
N SER A 176 -20.14 28.07 -17.35
CA SER A 176 -20.81 26.77 -17.23
C SER A 176 -22.18 26.91 -16.60
N LYS A 177 -23.07 25.95 -16.89
CA LYS A 177 -24.44 25.92 -16.34
C LYS A 177 -24.49 25.87 -14.80
N ASN A 178 -23.42 25.41 -14.14
CA ASN A 178 -23.33 25.39 -12.68
C ASN A 178 -23.19 26.81 -12.07
N PHE A 179 -22.78 27.81 -12.85
CA PHE A 179 -22.64 29.20 -12.39
C PHE A 179 -23.95 29.79 -11.84
N GLU A 180 -25.06 29.50 -12.51
CA GLU A 180 -26.39 29.91 -12.06
C GLU A 180 -26.78 29.29 -10.72
N GLN A 181 -26.40 28.03 -10.48
CA GLN A 181 -26.70 27.33 -9.23
C GLN A 181 -25.91 27.89 -8.04
N VAL A 182 -24.63 28.22 -8.25
CA VAL A 182 -23.71 28.64 -7.18
C VAL A 182 -23.84 30.13 -6.85
N PHE A 183 -24.00 30.99 -7.87
CA PHE A 183 -23.97 32.45 -7.71
C PHE A 183 -25.30 33.14 -8.03
N GLY A 184 -26.29 32.41 -8.58
CA GLY A 184 -27.65 32.89 -8.81
C GLY A 184 -27.83 33.77 -10.06
N TYR A 185 -26.80 33.93 -10.90
CA TYR A 185 -26.88 34.70 -12.14
C TYR A 185 -27.22 33.79 -13.34
N PRO A 186 -28.15 34.20 -14.22
CA PRO A 186 -28.50 33.41 -15.40
C PRO A 186 -27.33 33.35 -16.39
N VAL A 187 -27.12 32.17 -16.99
CA VAL A 187 -26.07 31.96 -18.00
C VAL A 187 -26.64 32.09 -19.41
N SER A 188 -25.99 32.89 -20.26
CA SER A 188 -26.36 33.09 -21.66
C SER A 188 -25.45 32.34 -22.61
N ASP A 189 -26.03 31.69 -23.64
CA ASP A 189 -25.27 31.04 -24.73
C ASP A 189 -24.53 32.05 -25.63
N GLU A 190 -24.92 33.34 -25.59
CA GLU A 190 -24.23 34.42 -26.33
C GLU A 190 -22.96 34.93 -25.62
N GLY A 191 -22.76 34.54 -24.35
CA GLY A 191 -21.68 35.02 -23.49
C GLY A 191 -21.91 36.44 -22.98
N GLU A 192 -21.47 36.72 -21.76
CA GLU A 192 -21.57 38.04 -21.15
C GLU A 192 -20.37 38.94 -21.49
N LEU A 193 -20.55 40.24 -21.29
CA LEU A 193 -19.47 41.21 -21.46
C LEU A 193 -18.52 41.18 -20.24
N PRO A 194 -17.21 41.36 -20.40
CA PRO A 194 -16.24 41.34 -19.29
C PRO A 194 -16.56 42.36 -18.19
N GLU A 195 -17.14 43.49 -18.56
CA GLU A 195 -17.55 44.54 -17.61
C GLU A 195 -18.59 44.05 -16.61
N GLU A 196 -19.39 43.03 -16.95
CA GLU A 196 -20.37 42.45 -16.02
C GLU A 196 -19.69 41.68 -14.89
N TRP A 197 -18.64 40.91 -15.19
CA TRP A 197 -17.80 40.29 -14.17
C TRP A 197 -17.12 41.36 -13.30
N ASP A 198 -16.62 42.44 -13.90
CA ASP A 198 -15.98 43.53 -13.16
C ASP A 198 -16.90 44.11 -12.07
N THR A 199 -18.20 44.26 -12.37
CA THR A 199 -19.19 44.77 -11.38
C THR A 199 -19.51 43.82 -10.24
N ARG A 200 -19.20 42.53 -10.39
CA ARG A 200 -19.45 41.49 -9.39
C ARG A 200 -18.25 41.30 -8.45
N VAL A 201 -17.08 41.86 -8.77
CA VAL A 201 -15.91 41.86 -7.88
C VAL A 201 -16.03 42.99 -6.85
N HIS A 202 -15.68 42.71 -5.60
CA HIS A 202 -15.75 43.72 -4.54
C HIS A 202 -14.80 44.91 -4.82
N PRO A 203 -15.26 46.17 -4.70
CA PRO A 203 -14.49 47.35 -5.12
C PRO A 203 -13.10 47.49 -4.49
N ALA A 204 -12.95 47.08 -3.22
CA ALA A 204 -11.67 47.15 -2.51
C ALA A 204 -10.58 46.23 -3.07
N GLU A 205 -10.96 45.18 -3.81
CA GLU A 205 -10.05 44.15 -4.32
C GLU A 205 -9.88 44.23 -5.84
N TYR A 206 -10.78 44.94 -6.52
CA TYR A 206 -10.84 45.03 -7.98
C TYR A 206 -9.54 45.53 -8.61
N GLU A 207 -8.99 46.66 -8.15
CA GLU A 207 -7.77 47.25 -8.75
C GLU A 207 -6.56 46.31 -8.61
N ALA A 208 -6.36 45.74 -7.42
CA ALA A 208 -5.25 44.82 -7.14
C ALA A 208 -5.38 43.52 -7.95
N LEU A 209 -6.59 42.99 -8.08
CA LEU A 209 -6.87 41.79 -8.87
C LEU A 209 -6.57 42.02 -10.36
N ARG A 210 -6.98 43.18 -10.89
CA ARG A 210 -6.75 43.54 -12.28
C ARG A 210 -5.27 43.76 -12.58
N GLU A 211 -4.54 44.38 -11.66
CA GLU A 211 -3.10 44.54 -11.77
C GLU A 211 -2.38 43.18 -11.77
N SER A 212 -2.76 42.26 -10.88
CA SER A 212 -2.23 40.90 -10.83
C SER A 212 -2.42 40.16 -12.16
N LEU A 213 -3.63 40.19 -12.72
CA LEU A 213 -3.91 39.56 -14.01
C LEU A 213 -3.10 40.18 -15.15
N ASN A 214 -3.00 41.52 -15.17
CA ASN A 214 -2.21 42.22 -16.19
C ASN A 214 -0.72 41.88 -16.10
N GLN A 215 -0.17 41.73 -14.89
CA GLN A 215 1.21 41.31 -14.71
C GLN A 215 1.45 39.88 -15.22
N ALA A 216 0.54 38.94 -14.93
CA ALA A 216 0.62 37.58 -15.44
C ALA A 216 0.60 37.57 -16.98
N VAL A 217 -0.29 38.37 -17.59
CA VAL A 217 -0.35 38.55 -19.04
C VAL A 217 0.95 39.14 -19.60
N GLN A 218 1.51 40.19 -18.99
CA GLN A 218 2.75 40.83 -19.44
C GLN A 218 3.95 39.90 -19.36
N LYS A 219 4.01 39.07 -18.33
CA LYS A 219 5.05 38.05 -18.13
C LYS A 219 4.85 36.81 -19.01
N LYS A 220 3.76 36.76 -19.80
CA LYS A 220 3.35 35.61 -20.63
C LYS A 220 3.17 34.32 -19.81
N GLU A 221 2.65 34.46 -18.60
CA GLU A 221 2.37 33.32 -17.72
C GLU A 221 1.15 32.55 -18.22
N LYS A 222 1.28 31.22 -18.37
CA LYS A 222 0.19 30.37 -18.85
C LYS A 222 -0.94 30.18 -17.84
N ALA A 223 -0.74 30.54 -16.56
CA ALA A 223 -1.73 30.36 -15.51
C ALA A 223 -1.79 31.60 -14.59
N TRP A 224 -2.97 31.88 -14.07
CA TRP A 224 -3.27 32.96 -13.14
C TRP A 224 -4.24 32.48 -12.07
N THR A 225 -4.08 32.98 -10.85
CA THR A 225 -4.98 32.69 -9.74
C THR A 225 -5.32 33.97 -8.98
N GLY A 226 -6.60 34.19 -8.71
CA GLY A 226 -7.11 35.33 -7.97
C GLY A 226 -7.97 34.89 -6.78
N LYS A 227 -7.84 35.57 -5.64
CA LYS A 227 -8.75 35.43 -4.50
C LYS A 227 -9.40 36.77 -4.21
N TYR A 228 -10.72 36.82 -4.23
CA TYR A 228 -11.46 38.07 -4.07
C TYR A 228 -12.90 37.79 -3.64
N ARG A 229 -13.61 38.83 -3.22
CA ARG A 229 -15.03 38.73 -2.93
C ARG A 229 -15.85 38.93 -4.20
N PHE A 230 -16.77 38.01 -4.44
CA PHE A 230 -17.70 38.02 -5.55
C PHE A 230 -19.14 38.20 -5.03
N LEU A 231 -19.85 39.12 -5.64
CA LEU A 231 -21.24 39.43 -5.34
C LEU A 231 -22.12 38.30 -5.88
N LYS A 232 -23.01 37.76 -5.06
CA LYS A 232 -24.08 36.83 -5.44
C LYS A 232 -25.32 37.61 -5.89
N ALA A 233 -26.18 36.96 -6.65
CA ALA A 233 -27.44 37.56 -7.11
C ALA A 233 -28.40 37.96 -5.97
N ASP A 234 -28.24 37.40 -4.76
CA ASP A 234 -28.99 37.77 -3.56
C ASP A 234 -28.50 39.05 -2.86
N GLY A 235 -27.41 39.65 -3.36
CA GLY A 235 -26.81 40.88 -2.83
C GLY A 235 -25.73 40.67 -1.77
N THR A 236 -25.40 39.43 -1.43
CA THR A 236 -24.31 39.11 -0.49
C THR A 236 -22.98 38.90 -1.21
N TYR A 237 -21.86 39.22 -0.54
CA TYR A 237 -20.54 38.86 -1.06
C TYR A 237 -20.10 37.52 -0.48
N THR A 238 -19.59 36.64 -1.33
CA THR A 238 -18.82 35.46 -0.89
C THR A 238 -17.38 35.59 -1.33
N TYR A 239 -16.47 34.91 -0.64
CA TYR A 239 -15.10 34.78 -1.13
C TYR A 239 -15.04 33.71 -2.20
N VAL A 240 -14.36 34.02 -3.30
CA VAL A 240 -14.11 33.09 -4.40
C VAL A 240 -12.62 32.96 -4.66
N MET A 241 -12.23 31.78 -5.15
CA MET A 241 -10.92 31.53 -5.72
C MET A 241 -11.10 31.24 -7.21
N ASP A 242 -10.43 32.03 -8.02
CA ASP A 242 -10.49 31.98 -9.47
C ASP A 242 -9.16 31.47 -10.04
N HIS A 243 -9.20 30.43 -10.86
CA HIS A 243 -8.04 29.89 -11.56
C HIS A 243 -8.25 30.02 -13.06
N GLY A 244 -7.41 30.78 -13.75
CA GLY A 244 -7.48 30.95 -15.20
C GLY A 244 -6.20 30.54 -15.91
N TYR A 245 -6.33 29.84 -17.03
CA TYR A 245 -5.27 29.43 -17.93
C TYR A 245 -5.30 30.29 -19.18
N ILE A 246 -4.17 30.92 -19.51
CA ILE A 246 -4.06 31.93 -20.56
C ILE A 246 -3.39 31.30 -21.78
N LEU A 247 -4.08 31.33 -22.92
CA LEU A 247 -3.60 30.82 -24.20
C LEU A 247 -3.03 31.96 -25.03
N TYR A 248 -1.78 31.80 -25.45
CA TYR A 248 -1.05 32.78 -26.25
C TYR A 248 -0.89 32.31 -27.70
N ASN A 249 -0.91 33.25 -28.64
CA ASN A 249 -0.58 32.99 -30.04
C ASN A 249 0.95 32.95 -30.25
N GLU A 250 1.40 32.66 -31.47
CA GLU A 250 2.84 32.58 -31.82
C GLU A 250 3.60 33.91 -31.64
N GLU A 251 2.90 35.05 -31.65
CA GLU A 251 3.44 36.38 -31.35
C GLU A 251 3.52 36.65 -29.84
N GLY A 252 3.01 35.73 -29.03
CA GLY A 252 2.96 35.78 -27.57
C GLY A 252 1.91 36.74 -27.01
N GLN A 253 0.84 37.01 -27.76
CA GLN A 253 -0.34 37.74 -27.30
C GLN A 253 -1.42 36.76 -26.80
N PRO A 254 -2.10 37.04 -25.67
CA PRO A 254 -3.16 36.18 -25.18
C PRO A 254 -4.39 36.30 -26.07
N TYR A 255 -4.92 35.16 -26.55
CA TYR A 255 -6.11 35.14 -27.42
C TYR A 255 -7.34 34.51 -26.76
N ARG A 256 -7.16 33.75 -25.67
CA ARG A 256 -8.23 33.11 -24.92
C ARG A 256 -7.80 32.82 -23.49
N MET A 257 -8.72 32.82 -22.55
CA MET A 257 -8.46 32.43 -21.16
C MET A 257 -9.55 31.48 -20.68
N LEU A 258 -9.19 30.39 -20.02
CA LEU A 258 -10.11 29.34 -19.58
C LEU A 258 -9.93 29.13 -18.08
N GLY A 259 -10.99 29.03 -17.29
CA GLY A 259 -10.81 28.96 -15.85
C GLY A 259 -11.95 28.34 -15.05
N THR A 260 -11.77 28.36 -13.73
CA THR A 260 -12.72 27.89 -12.74
C THR A 260 -12.82 28.86 -11.57
N LEU A 261 -14.05 29.19 -11.19
CA LEU A 261 -14.39 29.99 -10.03
C LEU A 261 -15.02 29.10 -8.93
N VAL A 262 -14.39 29.05 -7.76
CA VAL A 262 -14.81 28.21 -6.62
C VAL A 262 -15.25 29.09 -5.46
N ASP A 263 -16.42 28.83 -4.86
CA ASP A 263 -16.87 29.51 -3.63
C ASP A 263 -16.10 28.93 -2.42
N ILE A 264 -15.34 29.79 -1.73
CA ILE A 264 -14.51 29.45 -0.56
C ILE A 264 -15.01 30.13 0.72
N GLY A 265 -16.22 30.71 0.73
CA GLY A 265 -16.74 31.46 1.88
C GLY A 265 -16.80 30.63 3.18
N ARG A 266 -17.29 29.39 3.10
CA ARG A 266 -17.33 28.47 4.26
C ARG A 266 -15.93 28.07 4.76
N GLN A 267 -14.96 27.98 3.86
CA GLN A 267 -13.59 27.61 4.20
C GLN A 267 -12.88 28.76 4.94
N LEU A 268 -13.08 30.00 4.49
CA LEU A 268 -12.50 31.19 5.14
C LEU A 268 -13.12 31.50 6.52
N GLU A 269 -14.41 31.24 6.73
CA GLU A 269 -15.01 31.37 8.07
C GLU A 269 -14.40 30.38 9.07
N ALA A 270 -14.12 29.14 8.63
CA ALA A 270 -13.41 28.16 9.44
C ALA A 270 -11.97 28.59 9.75
N GLU A 271 -11.26 29.16 8.77
CA GLU A 271 -9.90 29.71 8.97
C GLU A 271 -9.88 30.91 9.94
N LEU A 272 -10.86 31.81 9.86
CA LEU A 272 -10.95 32.98 10.77
C LEU A 272 -11.24 32.54 12.21
N LEU A 273 -12.14 31.57 12.40
CA LEU A 273 -12.42 30.98 13.70
C LEU A 273 -11.18 30.26 14.27
N ALA A 274 -10.43 29.53 13.43
CA ALA A 274 -9.18 28.91 13.82
C ALA A 274 -8.12 29.95 14.25
N LYS A 275 -8.05 31.10 13.56
CA LYS A 275 -7.13 32.19 13.92
C LYS A 275 -7.45 32.82 15.27
N VAL A 276 -8.72 33.11 15.56
CA VAL A 276 -9.16 33.64 16.86
C VAL A 276 -8.88 32.65 17.99
N ASN A 277 -9.09 31.35 17.76
CA ASN A 277 -8.76 30.31 18.71
C ASN A 277 -7.25 30.20 18.96
N LEU A 278 -6.42 30.38 17.92
CA LEU A 278 -4.96 30.38 18.03
C LEU A 278 -4.45 31.55 18.88
N GLU A 279 -4.91 32.78 18.63
CA GLU A 279 -4.53 33.97 19.41
C GLU A 279 -4.91 33.81 20.91
N ARG A 280 -6.03 33.16 21.19
CA ARG A 280 -6.50 32.87 22.55
C ARG A 280 -5.66 31.79 23.24
N PHE A 281 -5.25 30.77 22.49
CA PHE A 281 -4.39 29.69 22.96
C PHE A 281 -2.98 30.20 23.32
N GLU A 282 -2.41 31.09 22.50
CA GLU A 282 -1.11 31.72 22.76
C GLU A 282 -1.07 32.52 24.08
N LEU A 283 -2.17 33.20 24.44
CA LEU A 283 -2.27 33.96 25.68
C LEU A 283 -2.32 33.06 26.93
N MET A 284 -2.95 31.88 26.85
CA MET A 284 -2.99 30.91 27.94
C MET A 284 -1.60 30.30 28.20
N ALA A 285 -0.87 29.96 27.14
CA ALA A 285 0.47 29.37 27.22
C ALA A 285 1.50 30.28 27.88
N LYS A 286 1.42 31.60 27.64
CA LYS A 286 2.32 32.59 28.27
C LYS A 286 2.13 32.72 29.79
N ALA A 287 1.01 32.26 30.34
CA ALA A 287 0.70 32.40 31.76
C ALA A 287 1.30 31.29 32.65
N THR A 288 1.62 30.12 32.10
CA THR A 288 2.11 28.95 32.87
C THR A 288 3.62 28.72 32.77
N ASN A 289 4.35 29.50 31.95
CA ASN A 289 5.76 29.27 31.60
C ASN A 289 6.04 27.88 30.98
N ASP A 290 5.01 27.16 30.52
CA ASP A 290 5.20 25.92 29.80
C ASP A 290 5.77 26.20 28.41
N VAL A 291 6.71 25.37 27.98
CA VAL A 291 7.24 25.41 26.62
C VAL A 291 6.29 24.62 25.74
N ILE A 292 5.57 25.32 24.86
CA ILE A 292 4.71 24.70 23.86
C ILE A 292 5.44 24.70 22.54
N TRP A 293 5.37 23.56 21.86
CA TRP A 293 5.93 23.39 20.54
C TRP A 293 4.91 22.76 19.59
N ASP A 294 5.00 23.16 18.34
CA ASP A 294 4.13 22.72 17.26
C ASP A 294 5.00 22.36 16.06
N TRP A 295 5.10 21.06 15.80
CA TRP A 295 5.89 20.50 14.73
C TRP A 295 4.99 20.11 13.56
N ASN A 296 5.19 20.77 12.43
CA ASN A 296 4.61 20.41 11.16
C ASN A 296 5.49 19.33 10.51
N LEU A 297 4.95 18.11 10.40
CA LEU A 297 5.69 16.93 9.98
C LEU A 297 5.85 16.84 8.45
N GLU A 298 5.12 17.67 7.70
CA GLU A 298 5.19 17.66 6.23
C GLU A 298 6.37 18.47 5.70
N ASN A 299 6.72 19.57 6.37
CA ASN A 299 7.81 20.47 5.98
C ASN A 299 8.91 20.58 7.03
N ASP A 300 8.80 19.79 8.09
CA ASP A 300 9.76 19.68 9.19
C ASP A 300 9.95 20.96 10.01
N TYR A 301 8.98 21.88 9.95
CA TYR A 301 9.01 23.15 10.65
C TYR A 301 8.51 23.01 12.08
N VAL A 302 9.31 23.46 13.05
CA VAL A 302 8.97 23.50 14.47
C VAL A 302 8.78 24.94 14.92
N TRP A 303 7.58 25.23 15.38
CA TRP A 303 7.24 26.46 16.05
C TRP A 303 7.37 26.28 17.56
N TRP A 304 7.99 27.27 18.21
CA TRP A 304 8.14 27.33 19.66
C TRP A 304 7.40 28.55 20.20
N ASN A 305 6.67 28.39 21.31
CA ASN A 305 6.09 29.53 22.00
C ASN A 305 7.18 30.35 22.77
N ASP A 306 6.79 31.53 23.26
CA ASP A 306 7.71 32.39 24.04
C ASP A 306 8.28 31.72 25.31
N GLY A 307 7.64 30.67 25.82
CA GLY A 307 8.11 29.88 26.97
C GLY A 307 9.48 29.25 26.72
N PHE A 308 9.79 28.87 25.47
CA PHE A 308 11.09 28.27 25.11
C PHE A 308 12.28 29.17 25.48
N LYS A 309 12.15 30.48 25.20
CA LYS A 309 13.17 31.49 25.53
C LYS A 309 13.37 31.61 27.04
N VAL A 310 12.27 31.62 27.80
CA VAL A 310 12.29 31.82 29.25
C VAL A 310 12.87 30.60 29.97
N THR A 311 12.45 29.38 29.60
CA THR A 311 12.82 28.14 30.31
C THR A 311 14.21 27.64 29.97
N PHE A 312 14.67 27.81 28.72
CA PHE A 312 15.96 27.29 28.26
C PHE A 312 17.01 28.37 27.95
N GLY A 313 16.64 29.66 27.99
CA GLY A 313 17.57 30.80 27.95
C GLY A 313 18.09 31.18 26.56
N TYR A 314 17.49 30.68 25.48
CA TYR A 314 17.88 31.02 24.10
C TYR A 314 17.35 32.40 23.68
N LYS A 315 18.09 33.09 22.80
CA LYS A 315 17.63 34.34 22.15
C LYS A 315 16.89 34.02 20.86
N GLU A 316 15.97 34.88 20.44
CA GLU A 316 15.17 34.71 19.21
C GLU A 316 16.03 34.43 17.96
N GLU A 317 17.15 35.14 17.83
CA GLU A 317 18.09 34.99 16.72
C GLU A 317 18.83 33.66 16.68
N ASP A 318 18.86 32.93 17.81
CA ASP A 318 19.55 31.64 17.98
C ASP A 318 18.56 30.45 17.98
N ILE A 319 17.26 30.69 17.70
CA ILE A 319 16.23 29.66 17.63
C ILE A 319 16.01 29.27 16.17
N GLU A 320 16.60 28.15 15.78
CA GLU A 320 16.27 27.45 14.54
C GLU A 320 14.84 26.86 14.63
N HIS A 321 14.10 26.88 13.51
CA HIS A 321 12.69 26.50 13.43
C HIS A 321 12.46 25.22 12.61
N ASP A 322 13.48 24.39 12.47
CA ASP A 322 13.34 23.03 11.95
C ASP A 322 13.54 22.01 13.07
N VAL A 323 13.15 20.76 12.87
CA VAL A 323 13.29 19.74 13.91
C VAL A 323 14.75 19.48 14.31
N ASN A 324 15.73 19.77 13.45
CA ASN A 324 17.14 19.57 13.82
C ASN A 324 17.54 20.52 14.95
N SER A 325 16.82 21.63 15.11
CA SER A 325 16.93 22.51 16.27
C SER A 325 16.61 21.77 17.58
N TRP A 326 15.65 20.86 17.57
CA TRP A 326 15.33 20.00 18.70
C TRP A 326 16.33 18.85 18.79
N TYR A 327 16.58 18.13 17.69
CA TYR A 327 17.53 17.01 17.65
C TYR A 327 18.92 17.38 18.14
N GLY A 328 19.44 18.53 17.73
CA GLY A 328 20.77 19.03 18.14
C GLY A 328 20.87 19.44 19.60
N ARG A 329 19.73 19.57 20.30
CA ARG A 329 19.64 19.90 21.72
C ARG A 329 19.29 18.68 22.58
N LEU A 330 18.94 17.55 21.98
CA LEU A 330 18.83 16.28 22.69
C LEU A 330 20.20 15.84 23.21
N HIS A 331 20.24 15.28 24.41
CA HIS A 331 21.43 14.61 24.89
C HIS A 331 21.77 13.46 23.93
N PRO A 332 23.03 13.28 23.50
CA PRO A 332 23.38 12.31 22.47
C PRO A 332 22.93 10.87 22.76
N GLU A 333 22.90 10.48 24.04
CA GLU A 333 22.43 9.16 24.48
C GLU A 333 20.90 8.98 24.40
N ASP A 334 20.15 10.08 24.52
CA ASP A 334 18.69 10.05 24.48
C ASP A 334 18.16 10.29 23.06
N ALA A 335 18.96 10.96 22.22
CA ALA A 335 18.56 11.43 20.89
C ALA A 335 17.95 10.33 20.04
N GLU A 336 18.65 9.23 19.77
CA GLU A 336 18.14 8.18 18.87
C GLU A 336 16.83 7.56 19.38
N ARG A 337 16.72 7.30 20.68
CA ARG A 337 15.51 6.72 21.31
C ARG A 337 14.33 7.68 21.25
N VAL A 338 14.56 8.93 21.61
CA VAL A 338 13.53 9.96 21.69
C VAL A 338 13.04 10.30 20.29
N VAL A 339 13.95 10.40 19.32
CA VAL A 339 13.65 10.58 17.90
C VAL A 339 12.92 9.37 17.32
N ALA A 340 13.35 8.15 17.62
CA ALA A 340 12.63 6.95 17.18
C ALA A 340 11.25 6.83 17.84
N GLY A 341 11.10 7.20 19.13
CA GLY A 341 9.85 7.12 19.86
C GLY A 341 8.83 8.15 19.38
N ILE A 342 9.26 9.38 19.08
CA ILE A 342 8.40 10.39 18.48
C ILE A 342 8.00 9.95 17.06
N HIS A 343 8.95 9.43 16.26
CA HIS A 343 8.68 8.89 14.92
C HIS A 343 7.80 7.66 14.94
N ASP A 344 7.90 6.77 15.93
CA ASP A 344 7.04 5.59 16.04
C ASP A 344 5.58 5.97 16.28
N VAL A 345 5.36 6.90 17.22
CA VAL A 345 4.02 7.44 17.42
C VAL A 345 3.56 8.07 16.11
N ILE A 346 4.36 8.95 15.50
CA ILE A 346 4.06 9.60 14.22
C ILE A 346 3.72 8.58 13.12
N ASP A 347 4.56 7.60 12.82
CA ASP A 347 4.42 6.73 11.66
C ASP A 347 3.40 5.59 11.88
N HIS A 348 3.10 5.18 13.13
CA HIS A 348 2.34 3.97 13.43
C HIS A 348 1.02 4.16 14.19
N SER A 349 0.22 5.18 13.83
CA SER A 349 -1.17 5.40 14.31
C SER A 349 -1.37 5.72 15.80
N GLY A 350 -0.30 5.89 16.59
CA GLY A 350 -0.40 6.37 17.97
C GLY A 350 -0.92 7.82 18.05
N THR A 351 -1.71 8.13 19.08
CA THR A 351 -2.35 9.45 19.24
C THR A 351 -1.61 10.36 20.22
N THR A 352 -0.98 9.79 21.24
CA THR A 352 -0.23 10.54 22.26
C THR A 352 1.17 9.97 22.39
N TRP A 353 2.16 10.84 22.38
CA TRP A 353 3.54 10.55 22.71
C TRP A 353 3.90 11.22 24.03
N GLN A 354 4.67 10.53 24.83
CA GLN A 354 5.23 11.08 26.05
C GLN A 354 6.61 10.47 26.24
N ASP A 355 7.58 11.31 26.56
CA ASP A 355 8.91 10.83 26.89
C ASP A 355 9.60 11.74 27.91
N GLU A 356 10.56 11.18 28.63
CA GLU A 356 11.45 11.89 29.52
C GLU A 356 12.88 11.81 28.95
N TYR A 357 13.50 12.97 28.76
CA TYR A 357 14.84 13.04 28.18
C TYR A 357 15.59 14.31 28.57
N ARG A 358 16.90 14.30 28.34
CA ARG A 358 17.75 15.43 28.66
C ARG A 358 17.82 16.42 27.50
N PHE A 359 17.46 17.67 27.76
CA PHE A 359 17.44 18.77 26.79
C PHE A 359 18.45 19.86 27.14
N ARG A 360 19.24 20.28 26.15
CA ARG A 360 20.36 21.21 26.32
C ARG A 360 19.88 22.65 26.43
N LYS A 361 20.30 23.35 27.49
CA LYS A 361 20.07 24.78 27.73
C LYS A 361 21.09 25.64 27.00
N ALA A 362 20.80 26.94 26.83
CA ALA A 362 21.68 27.88 26.15
C ALA A 362 23.07 28.03 26.81
N ASP A 363 23.18 27.75 28.12
CA ASP A 363 24.45 27.76 28.86
C ASP A 363 25.28 26.47 28.69
N GLY A 364 24.75 25.47 27.96
CA GLY A 364 25.41 24.20 27.68
C GLY A 364 25.11 23.07 28.67
N THR A 365 24.36 23.32 29.75
CA THR A 365 23.90 22.28 30.68
C THR A 365 22.65 21.55 30.14
N TYR A 366 22.28 20.42 30.75
CA TYR A 366 21.09 19.65 30.37
C TYR A 366 20.02 19.67 31.47
N ALA A 367 18.75 19.85 31.10
CA ALA A 367 17.59 19.61 31.96
C ALA A 367 16.91 18.29 31.62
N ASP A 368 16.46 17.53 32.61
CA ASP A 368 15.52 16.44 32.38
C ASP A 368 14.15 17.05 32.11
N ILE A 369 13.59 16.78 30.95
CA ILE A 369 12.29 17.29 30.55
C ILE A 369 11.32 16.14 30.36
N LEU A 370 10.10 16.31 30.88
CA LEU A 370 8.94 15.52 30.54
C LEU A 370 8.25 16.22 29.39
N ASP A 371 8.28 15.59 28.25
CA ASP A 371 7.65 16.09 27.05
C ASP A 371 6.43 15.24 26.71
N ARG A 372 5.38 15.90 26.25
CA ARG A 372 4.13 15.25 25.86
C ARG A 372 3.62 15.89 24.60
N GLY A 373 3.49 15.09 23.54
CA GLY A 373 2.95 15.50 22.27
C GLY A 373 1.72 14.69 21.87
N ILE A 374 0.80 15.31 21.15
CA ILE A 374 -0.34 14.64 20.54
C ILE A 374 -0.14 14.71 19.03
N VAL A 375 -0.23 13.57 18.37
CA VAL A 375 -0.12 13.49 16.90
C VAL A 375 -1.50 13.62 16.29
N ALA A 376 -1.69 14.72 15.57
CA ALA A 376 -2.85 14.91 14.72
C ALA A 376 -2.62 14.20 13.37
N ARG A 377 -3.60 13.40 12.97
CA ARG A 377 -3.57 12.58 11.75
C ARG A 377 -4.72 12.96 10.84
N ASN A 378 -4.52 12.77 9.54
CA ASN A 378 -5.62 12.86 8.58
C ASN A 378 -6.53 11.62 8.67
N GLU A 379 -7.64 11.64 7.91
CA GLU A 379 -8.65 10.58 7.85
C GLU A 379 -8.08 9.20 7.43
N THR A 380 -6.93 9.17 6.77
CA THR A 380 -6.23 7.93 6.38
C THR A 380 -5.26 7.40 7.45
N GLY A 381 -5.17 8.08 8.60
CA GLY A 381 -4.26 7.73 9.70
C GLY A 381 -2.83 8.23 9.51
N LYS A 382 -2.52 8.98 8.44
CA LYS A 382 -1.19 9.57 8.20
C LYS A 382 -0.97 10.76 9.15
N PRO A 383 0.17 10.80 9.86
CA PRO A 383 0.50 11.92 10.76
C PRO A 383 0.74 13.20 9.96
N MET A 384 0.12 14.31 10.39
CA MET A 384 0.27 15.61 9.74
C MET A 384 1.04 16.60 10.62
N ARG A 385 0.75 16.57 11.92
CA ARG A 385 1.18 17.60 12.85
C ARG A 385 1.32 17.00 14.22
N MET A 386 2.26 17.51 15.00
CA MET A 386 2.45 17.10 16.38
C MET A 386 2.58 18.32 17.26
N ILE A 387 1.70 18.42 18.26
CA ILE A 387 1.67 19.55 19.18
C ILE A 387 1.96 19.01 20.57
N GLY A 388 2.91 19.63 21.25
CA GLY A 388 3.33 19.17 22.56
C GLY A 388 3.73 20.28 23.53
N ALA A 389 3.96 19.85 24.75
CA ALA A 389 4.41 20.71 25.84
C ALA A 389 5.53 20.04 26.63
N MET A 390 6.62 20.77 26.84
CA MET A 390 7.75 20.36 27.66
C MET A 390 7.67 20.96 29.06
N LEU A 391 7.90 20.11 30.05
CA LEU A 391 7.99 20.47 31.46
C LEU A 391 9.38 20.06 32.00
N ASP A 392 10.11 20.96 32.66
CA ASP A 392 11.37 20.63 33.33
C ASP A 392 11.10 19.79 34.61
N ILE A 393 11.60 18.54 34.65
CA ILE A 393 11.46 17.56 35.75
C ILE A 393 12.80 17.18 36.39
N THR A 394 13.87 17.92 36.14
CA THR A 394 15.25 17.62 36.59
C THR A 394 15.34 17.29 38.09
N GLU A 395 14.60 18.01 38.94
CA GLU A 395 14.62 17.74 40.38
C GLU A 395 13.99 16.40 40.78
N LYS A 396 13.08 15.84 39.97
CA LYS A 396 12.33 14.62 40.29
C LYS A 396 13.12 13.34 39.97
N ASN A 397 13.81 13.26 38.84
CA ASN A 397 14.42 12.02 38.34
C ASN A 397 15.73 11.61 39.02
N LYS A 398 16.47 12.57 39.56
CA LYS A 398 17.69 12.32 40.36
C LYS A 398 17.45 11.36 41.53
N VAL A 399 16.21 11.26 42.02
CA VAL A 399 15.85 10.43 43.17
C VAL A 399 15.56 8.96 42.81
N ALA A 400 15.24 8.60 41.56
CA ALA A 400 14.79 7.25 41.18
C ALA A 400 15.88 6.33 40.60
N ALA A 401 16.93 6.89 39.98
CA ALA A 401 17.95 6.13 39.26
C ALA A 401 18.87 5.27 40.16
N GLU A 402 19.01 5.63 41.44
CA GLU A 402 19.90 4.92 42.38
C GLU A 402 19.45 3.47 42.71
N LEU A 403 18.20 3.08 42.40
CA LEU A 403 17.63 1.78 42.81
C LEU A 403 17.69 0.66 41.74
N LYS A 404 17.69 0.99 40.44
CA LYS A 404 17.45 0.03 39.32
C LYS A 404 18.72 -0.67 38.78
N ALA A 405 19.90 -0.07 38.95
CA ALA A 405 21.14 -0.54 38.34
C ALA A 405 21.65 -1.91 38.87
N SER A 406 21.11 -2.40 40.00
CA SER A 406 21.58 -3.64 40.64
C SER A 406 21.01 -4.94 40.04
N GLU A 407 19.87 -4.91 39.34
CA GLU A 407 19.14 -6.13 38.92
C GLU A 407 19.44 -6.60 37.48
N GLN A 408 19.81 -5.70 36.58
CA GLN A 408 19.91 -5.99 35.14
C GLN A 408 21.15 -6.80 34.74
N ASN A 409 22.24 -6.75 35.51
CA ASN A 409 23.50 -7.39 35.13
C ASN A 409 23.46 -8.93 35.08
N VAL A 410 22.57 -9.59 35.84
CA VAL A 410 22.50 -11.07 35.91
C VAL A 410 21.79 -11.67 34.68
N ARG A 411 20.75 -11.02 34.17
CA ARG A 411 19.92 -11.53 33.06
C ARG A 411 20.65 -11.53 31.72
N ALA A 412 21.52 -10.54 31.50
CA ALA A 412 22.28 -10.37 30.27
C ALA A 412 23.23 -11.55 29.97
N LEU A 413 23.75 -12.23 31.01
CA LEU A 413 24.69 -13.34 30.84
C LEU A 413 24.03 -14.61 30.28
N LEU A 414 22.77 -14.90 30.65
CA LEU A 414 22.06 -16.10 30.21
C LEU A 414 21.54 -16.00 28.77
N GLU A 415 21.16 -14.80 28.32
CA GLU A 415 20.73 -14.54 26.93
C GLU A 415 21.89 -14.55 25.92
N GLY A 416 23.13 -14.40 26.41
CA GLY A 416 24.33 -14.47 25.59
C GLY A 416 24.68 -15.89 25.11
N ILE A 417 24.07 -16.93 25.68
CA ILE A 417 24.34 -18.33 25.32
C ILE A 417 23.59 -18.68 24.02
N PRO A 418 24.29 -19.15 22.97
CA PRO A 418 23.67 -19.43 21.66
C PRO A 418 22.89 -20.77 21.62
N GLU A 419 23.17 -21.67 22.56
CA GLU A 419 22.41 -22.91 22.73
C GLU A 419 21.12 -22.65 23.52
N ILE A 420 20.16 -23.57 23.40
CA ILE A 420 18.94 -23.55 24.21
C ILE A 420 19.36 -23.66 25.66
N ALA A 421 19.17 -22.63 26.46
CA ALA A 421 19.49 -22.62 27.89
C ALA A 421 18.23 -22.40 28.72
N TRP A 422 18.17 -23.01 29.90
CA TRP A 422 17.01 -22.93 30.76
C TRP A 422 17.37 -23.01 32.23
N VAL A 423 16.51 -22.43 33.07
CA VAL A 423 16.66 -22.44 34.53
C VAL A 423 15.41 -23.04 35.15
N ALA A 424 15.58 -24.14 35.88
CA ALA A 424 14.53 -24.78 36.66
C ALA A 424 14.58 -24.38 38.13
N ARG A 425 13.41 -24.35 38.77
CA ARG A 425 13.27 -24.30 40.21
C ARG A 425 13.63 -25.66 40.82
N THR A 426 13.72 -25.67 42.14
CA THR A 426 14.11 -26.85 42.93
C THR A 426 13.15 -28.03 42.81
N ASP A 427 11.91 -27.78 42.41
CA ASP A 427 10.87 -28.79 42.17
C ASP A 427 10.91 -29.39 40.75
N GLY A 428 11.84 -28.93 39.91
CA GLY A 428 12.00 -29.37 38.53
C GLY A 428 11.12 -28.63 37.52
N SER A 429 10.35 -27.62 37.95
CA SER A 429 9.60 -26.73 37.05
C SER A 429 10.54 -25.73 36.37
N ILE A 430 10.39 -25.54 35.06
CA ILE A 430 11.28 -24.64 34.32
C ILE A 430 10.76 -23.21 34.47
N SER A 431 11.54 -22.35 35.13
CA SER A 431 11.18 -20.96 35.42
C SER A 431 11.63 -19.96 34.37
N TYR A 432 12.59 -20.35 33.54
CA TYR A 432 13.13 -19.50 32.50
C TYR A 432 13.70 -20.36 31.38
N TYR A 433 13.50 -19.93 30.14
CA TYR A 433 14.25 -20.37 28.98
C TYR A 433 14.86 -19.13 28.32
N ASN A 434 16.02 -19.27 27.70
CA ASN A 434 16.58 -18.21 26.87
C ASN A 434 15.91 -18.16 25.50
N LYS A 435 16.22 -17.12 24.72
CA LYS A 435 15.68 -16.92 23.36
C LYS A 435 15.84 -18.12 22.42
N ALA A 436 16.89 -18.92 22.57
CA ALA A 436 17.17 -20.04 21.67
C ALA A 436 16.10 -21.14 21.78
N TRP A 437 15.54 -21.37 22.97
CA TRP A 437 14.43 -22.32 23.16
C TRP A 437 13.21 -21.92 22.34
N TYR A 438 12.77 -20.66 22.49
CA TYR A 438 11.57 -20.16 21.83
C TYR A 438 11.75 -20.09 20.31
N ALA A 439 12.94 -19.68 19.85
CA ALA A 439 13.26 -19.66 18.43
C ALA A 439 13.19 -21.05 17.78
N TYR A 440 13.59 -22.10 18.50
CA TYR A 440 13.58 -23.45 17.98
C TYR A 440 12.20 -24.12 18.05
N THR A 441 11.58 -24.05 19.22
CA THR A 441 10.36 -24.79 19.55
C THR A 441 9.10 -24.07 19.09
N GLY A 442 9.17 -22.76 18.85
CA GLY A 442 8.04 -21.89 18.52
C GLY A 442 7.00 -21.78 19.62
N ASN A 443 7.31 -22.23 20.84
CA ASN A 443 6.44 -22.05 22.00
C ASN A 443 6.29 -20.55 22.30
N ALA A 444 5.10 -20.15 22.73
CA ALA A 444 4.75 -18.74 22.88
C ALA A 444 5.15 -18.18 24.26
N GLY A 445 5.35 -19.05 25.25
CA GLY A 445 5.72 -18.63 26.59
C GLY A 445 6.13 -19.77 27.50
N PRO A 446 6.51 -19.47 28.75
CA PRO A 446 6.98 -20.45 29.73
C PRO A 446 5.91 -21.47 30.14
N GLU A 447 4.64 -21.20 29.84
CA GLU A 447 3.50 -22.05 30.22
C GLU A 447 3.30 -23.26 29.28
N ASP A 448 3.96 -23.29 28.12
CA ASP A 448 3.93 -24.45 27.23
C ASP A 448 4.89 -25.54 27.74
N ASP A 449 4.31 -26.66 28.21
CA ASP A 449 5.10 -27.77 28.77
C ASP A 449 6.06 -28.33 27.71
N TRP A 450 7.35 -28.40 28.06
CA TRP A 450 8.42 -28.91 27.20
C TRP A 450 8.16 -30.33 26.72
N LYS A 451 7.36 -31.10 27.45
CA LYS A 451 6.92 -32.44 27.07
C LYS A 451 6.19 -32.49 25.73
N ASN A 452 5.52 -31.40 25.33
CA ASN A 452 4.78 -31.32 24.07
C ASN A 452 5.70 -31.14 22.85
N VAL A 453 6.96 -30.78 23.08
CA VAL A 453 7.96 -30.55 22.04
C VAL A 453 8.80 -31.80 21.80
N VAL A 454 8.94 -32.66 22.80
CA VAL A 454 9.69 -33.92 22.68
C VAL A 454 8.90 -34.90 21.82
N HIS A 455 9.60 -35.63 20.95
CA HIS A 455 8.98 -36.66 20.11
C HIS A 455 8.25 -37.71 20.97
N PRO A 456 7.03 -38.15 20.60
CA PRO A 456 6.22 -39.03 21.43
C PRO A 456 6.89 -40.35 21.84
N GLU A 457 7.72 -40.92 20.97
CA GLU A 457 8.49 -42.15 21.26
C GLU A 457 9.60 -41.91 22.30
N ASP A 458 10.14 -40.69 22.38
CA ASP A 458 11.28 -40.35 23.24
C ASP A 458 10.80 -39.80 24.60
N LEU A 459 9.56 -39.31 24.67
CA LEU A 459 9.01 -38.61 25.84
C LEU A 459 9.03 -39.44 27.13
N ALA A 460 8.61 -40.71 27.06
CA ALA A 460 8.54 -41.59 28.24
C ALA A 460 9.92 -41.82 28.87
N SER A 461 10.96 -41.98 28.03
CA SER A 461 12.34 -42.13 28.50
C SER A 461 12.88 -40.82 29.07
N THR A 462 12.59 -39.69 28.42
CA THR A 462 13.07 -38.36 28.82
C THR A 462 12.53 -37.95 30.19
N VAL A 463 11.23 -38.14 30.44
CA VAL A 463 10.62 -37.83 31.74
C VAL A 463 11.18 -38.71 32.85
N THR A 464 11.46 -39.99 32.57
CA THR A 464 12.02 -40.94 33.55
C THR A 464 13.43 -40.54 33.98
N ILE A 465 14.29 -40.19 33.01
CA ILE A 465 15.67 -39.77 33.27
C ILE A 465 15.71 -38.44 34.03
N TRP A 466 14.84 -37.47 33.69
CA TRP A 466 14.77 -36.19 34.40
C TRP A 466 14.31 -36.36 35.86
N GLY A 467 13.30 -37.21 36.10
CA GLY A 467 12.84 -37.51 37.46
C GLY A 467 13.92 -38.15 38.35
N GLN A 468 14.80 -38.98 37.77
CA GLN A 468 15.94 -39.57 38.50
C GLN A 468 17.01 -38.53 38.86
N ALA A 469 17.28 -37.57 37.98
CA ALA A 469 18.24 -36.49 38.25
C ALA A 469 17.76 -35.59 39.40
N LEU A 470 16.47 -35.21 39.40
CA LEU A 470 15.87 -34.39 40.48
C LEU A 470 15.90 -35.09 41.84
N ALA A 471 15.64 -36.40 41.88
CA ALA A 471 15.62 -37.16 43.12
C ALA A 471 17.02 -37.43 43.71
N THR A 472 18.05 -37.50 42.86
CA THR A 472 19.42 -37.84 43.27
C THR A 472 20.34 -36.62 43.39
N GLY A 473 19.99 -35.48 42.79
CA GLY A 473 20.84 -34.29 42.71
C GLY A 473 22.02 -34.42 41.73
N ASN A 474 22.07 -35.52 40.97
CA ASN A 474 23.10 -35.78 39.97
C ASN A 474 22.80 -35.06 38.65
N GLU A 475 23.83 -34.87 37.83
CA GLU A 475 23.72 -34.22 36.52
C GLU A 475 22.75 -34.96 35.58
N TYR A 476 21.91 -34.19 34.89
CA TYR A 476 21.01 -34.71 33.87
C TYR A 476 21.71 -34.76 32.51
N LEU A 477 21.59 -35.89 31.79
CA LEU A 477 22.04 -36.05 30.40
C LEU A 477 21.09 -36.98 29.65
N ASN A 478 20.61 -36.54 28.48
CA ASN A 478 19.75 -37.34 27.61
C ASN A 478 19.87 -36.92 26.14
N GLU A 479 19.61 -37.85 25.21
CA GLU A 479 19.41 -37.54 23.79
C GLU A 479 17.94 -37.78 23.42
N GLY A 480 17.36 -36.83 22.68
CA GLY A 480 15.97 -36.93 22.27
C GLY A 480 15.65 -36.00 21.12
N ARG A 481 14.60 -36.31 20.39
CA ARG A 481 14.16 -35.50 19.27
C ARG A 481 13.23 -34.40 19.75
N LEU A 482 13.51 -33.17 19.33
CA LEU A 482 12.69 -31.99 19.62
C LEU A 482 12.04 -31.49 18.33
N LYS A 483 10.75 -31.20 18.41
CA LYS A 483 9.96 -30.66 17.32
C LYS A 483 10.36 -29.22 17.03
N ARG A 484 10.66 -28.93 15.78
CA ARG A 484 10.88 -27.59 15.27
C ARG A 484 9.56 -26.99 14.82
N ALA A 485 9.25 -25.77 15.25
CA ALA A 485 7.95 -25.16 14.92
C ALA A 485 7.79 -24.80 13.45
N SER A 486 8.86 -24.39 12.77
CA SER A 486 8.79 -23.83 11.41
C SER A 486 8.21 -24.79 10.38
N ASP A 487 8.50 -26.08 10.51
CA ASP A 487 8.11 -27.13 9.56
C ASP A 487 7.57 -28.38 10.24
N GLY A 488 7.49 -28.39 11.57
CA GLY A 488 7.07 -29.54 12.36
C GLY A 488 8.08 -30.68 12.37
N ALA A 489 9.28 -30.50 11.82
CA ALA A 489 10.29 -31.54 11.73
C ALA A 489 10.90 -31.83 13.11
N TYR A 490 11.21 -33.09 13.37
CA TYR A 490 11.87 -33.49 14.61
C TYR A 490 13.37 -33.62 14.38
N LEU A 491 14.16 -32.82 15.08
CA LEU A 491 15.61 -32.87 15.00
C LEU A 491 16.22 -33.40 16.29
N TRP A 492 17.41 -33.98 16.20
CA TRP A 492 18.10 -34.56 17.34
C TRP A 492 18.79 -33.51 18.22
N PHE A 493 18.60 -33.62 19.52
CA PHE A 493 19.25 -32.79 20.53
C PHE A 493 19.90 -33.65 21.62
N THR A 494 20.99 -33.14 22.17
CA THR A 494 21.53 -33.56 23.46
C THR A 494 21.10 -32.55 24.53
N MET A 495 20.57 -33.03 25.67
CA MET A 495 20.04 -32.19 26.76
C MET A 495 20.84 -32.46 28.04
N ARG A 496 21.36 -31.40 28.69
CA ARG A 496 22.21 -31.50 29.88
C ARG A 496 21.84 -30.47 30.96
N ALA A 497 21.87 -30.81 32.25
CA ALA A 497 21.61 -29.82 33.32
C ALA A 497 22.31 -30.06 34.66
N THR A 498 22.67 -28.98 35.35
CA THR A 498 23.48 -28.94 36.58
C THR A 498 22.78 -28.10 37.69
N PRO A 499 22.80 -28.52 38.97
CA PRO A 499 22.20 -27.77 40.07
C PRO A 499 23.10 -26.64 40.61
N LEU A 500 22.50 -25.51 40.98
CA LEU A 500 23.11 -24.36 41.63
C LEU A 500 22.66 -24.28 43.10
N TYR A 501 23.61 -24.07 44.01
CA TYR A 501 23.40 -24.18 45.46
C TYR A 501 23.45 -22.81 46.14
N ASP A 502 22.66 -22.63 47.21
CA ASP A 502 22.77 -21.47 48.10
C ASP A 502 23.97 -21.59 49.07
N GLY A 503 24.22 -20.54 49.85
CA GLY A 503 25.30 -20.51 50.84
C GLY A 503 25.18 -21.53 51.99
N GLN A 504 24.08 -22.30 52.06
CA GLN A 504 23.84 -23.36 53.06
C GLN A 504 23.93 -24.77 52.44
N GLY A 505 24.18 -24.88 51.13
CA GLY A 505 24.35 -26.15 50.42
C GLY A 505 23.05 -26.77 49.91
N ASN A 506 21.93 -26.04 49.94
CA ASN A 506 20.67 -26.48 49.34
C ASN A 506 20.60 -26.05 47.88
N ILE A 507 20.04 -26.90 47.00
CA ILE A 507 19.82 -26.52 45.61
C ILE A 507 18.84 -25.35 45.59
N GLN A 508 19.22 -24.25 44.96
CA GLN A 508 18.42 -23.03 44.78
C GLN A 508 17.74 -23.01 43.40
N ALA A 509 18.41 -23.55 42.38
CA ALA A 509 17.90 -23.67 41.01
C ALA A 509 18.72 -24.71 40.22
N TRP A 510 18.22 -25.14 39.06
CA TRP A 510 18.97 -25.93 38.08
C TRP A 510 19.20 -25.10 36.83
N ILE A 511 20.37 -25.23 36.20
CA ILE A 511 20.67 -24.57 34.93
C ILE A 511 20.99 -25.66 33.90
N GLY A 512 20.27 -25.68 32.79
CA GLY A 512 20.43 -26.66 31.72
C GLY A 512 20.62 -26.05 30.35
N VAL A 513 21.18 -26.84 29.45
CA VAL A 513 21.48 -26.48 28.06
C VAL A 513 21.16 -27.64 27.12
N ASN A 514 20.59 -27.35 25.96
CA ASN A 514 20.28 -28.32 24.92
C ASN A 514 20.97 -27.95 23.60
N THR A 515 21.72 -28.88 23.03
CA THR A 515 22.55 -28.68 21.83
C THR A 515 21.96 -29.43 20.65
N ASN A 516 21.79 -28.76 19.50
CA ASN A 516 21.31 -29.39 18.27
C ASN A 516 22.43 -30.21 17.62
N ILE A 517 22.17 -31.51 17.38
CA ILE A 517 23.15 -32.44 16.81
C ILE A 517 22.72 -32.99 15.44
N GLN A 518 21.70 -32.40 14.81
CA GLN A 518 21.17 -32.85 13.52
C GLN A 518 22.21 -32.79 12.41
N GLY A 519 22.94 -31.68 12.28
CA GLY A 519 24.00 -31.53 11.28
C GLY A 519 25.12 -32.56 11.46
N GLN A 520 25.39 -32.97 12.71
CA GLN A 520 26.38 -34.01 12.99
C GLN A 520 25.90 -35.40 12.56
N LYS A 521 24.61 -35.71 12.74
CA LYS A 521 23.97 -36.93 12.23
C LYS A 521 23.91 -36.94 10.69
N GLU A 522 23.62 -35.80 10.05
CA GLU A 522 23.55 -35.67 8.59
C GLU A 522 24.92 -35.70 7.90
N ILE A 523 25.96 -35.14 8.52
CA ILE A 523 27.35 -35.21 8.00
C ILE A 523 27.88 -36.64 8.10
N GLN A 524 27.62 -37.35 9.20
CA GLN A 524 27.97 -38.78 9.31
C GLN A 524 27.24 -39.64 8.28
N GLN A 525 25.97 -39.35 8.00
CA GLN A 525 25.18 -40.03 6.98
C GLN A 525 25.67 -39.71 5.55
N LYS A 526 25.91 -38.44 5.22
CA LYS A 526 26.37 -37.99 3.89
C LYS A 526 27.79 -38.43 3.55
N LEU A 527 28.71 -38.51 4.53
CA LEU A 527 30.05 -39.04 4.29
C LEU A 527 30.02 -40.53 3.96
N LYS A 528 29.16 -41.29 4.65
CA LYS A 528 28.97 -42.73 4.38
C LYS A 528 28.27 -42.97 3.04
N GLU A 529 27.27 -42.16 2.70
CA GLU A 529 26.54 -42.25 1.42
C GLU A 529 27.38 -41.79 0.22
N ARG A 530 28.25 -40.78 0.36
CA ARG A 530 29.12 -40.30 -0.73
C ARG A 530 30.18 -41.31 -1.13
N ASP A 531 30.86 -41.94 -0.16
CA ASP A 531 31.90 -42.93 -0.45
C ASP A 531 31.31 -44.23 -1.03
N GLU A 532 30.14 -44.68 -0.55
CA GLU A 532 29.42 -45.82 -1.12
C GLU A 532 28.76 -45.51 -2.49
N TYR A 533 28.40 -44.25 -2.75
CA TYR A 533 27.83 -43.81 -4.02
C TYR A 533 28.90 -43.70 -5.12
N VAL A 534 30.06 -43.11 -4.83
CA VAL A 534 31.16 -42.97 -5.82
C VAL A 534 31.71 -44.35 -6.23
N GLN A 535 31.88 -45.28 -5.29
CA GLN A 535 32.32 -46.64 -5.63
C GLN A 535 31.24 -47.45 -6.39
N ARG A 536 29.95 -47.32 -6.05
CA ARG A 536 28.85 -47.95 -6.83
C ARG A 536 28.70 -47.34 -8.22
N MET A 537 28.82 -46.03 -8.35
CA MET A 537 28.71 -45.35 -9.63
C MET A 537 29.80 -45.83 -10.58
N LEU A 538 31.06 -45.87 -10.14
CA LEU A 538 32.16 -46.39 -10.97
C LEU A 538 32.05 -47.89 -11.23
N ALA A 539 31.56 -48.70 -10.28
CA ALA A 539 31.37 -50.15 -10.49
C ALA A 539 30.19 -50.51 -11.41
N GLN A 540 29.16 -49.65 -11.50
CA GLN A 540 28.03 -49.85 -12.42
C GLN A 540 28.22 -49.11 -13.75
N ALA A 541 29.17 -48.19 -13.83
CA ALA A 541 29.47 -47.47 -15.05
C ALA A 541 29.96 -48.46 -16.13
N PRO A 542 29.35 -48.46 -17.33
CA PRO A 542 29.64 -49.42 -18.40
C PRO A 542 30.94 -49.07 -19.14
N VAL A 543 31.93 -48.55 -18.42
CA VAL A 543 33.21 -48.12 -18.93
C VAL A 543 34.26 -49.15 -18.56
N GLN A 544 35.10 -49.52 -19.53
CA GLN A 544 36.24 -50.37 -19.24
C GLN A 544 37.32 -49.45 -18.64
N PHE A 545 37.37 -49.37 -17.32
CA PHE A 545 38.18 -48.43 -16.56
C PHE A 545 39.05 -49.08 -15.48
N ALA A 546 40.29 -48.58 -15.30
CA ALA A 546 41.19 -49.00 -14.21
C ALA A 546 42.11 -47.87 -13.73
N VAL A 547 42.52 -47.92 -12.45
CA VAL A 547 43.47 -47.01 -11.81
C VAL A 547 44.66 -47.79 -11.26
N LEU A 548 45.87 -47.35 -11.61
CA LEU A 548 47.15 -47.91 -11.19
C LEU A 548 47.86 -46.93 -10.24
N LYS A 549 48.38 -47.40 -9.10
CA LYS A 549 49.08 -46.58 -8.09
C LYS A 549 50.50 -47.04 -7.81
N GLY A 550 51.34 -46.06 -7.46
CA GLY A 550 52.74 -46.27 -7.10
C GLY A 550 53.65 -46.58 -8.29
N ALA A 551 54.96 -46.55 -8.06
CA ALA A 551 55.96 -46.74 -9.12
C ALA A 551 55.89 -48.14 -9.77
N ASP A 552 55.35 -49.14 -9.08
CA ASP A 552 55.19 -50.51 -9.57
C ASP A 552 53.84 -50.76 -10.29
N TRP A 553 53.01 -49.72 -10.47
CA TRP A 553 51.70 -49.75 -11.14
C TRP A 553 50.78 -50.86 -10.65
N VAL A 554 50.57 -50.89 -9.33
CA VAL A 554 49.65 -51.83 -8.71
C VAL A 554 48.22 -51.36 -8.99
N VAL A 555 47.36 -52.28 -9.43
CA VAL A 555 45.95 -51.96 -9.73
C VAL A 555 45.21 -51.65 -8.43
N ASP A 556 44.85 -50.39 -8.24
CA ASP A 556 44.12 -49.93 -7.05
C ASP A 556 42.61 -50.15 -7.22
N PHE A 557 42.10 -49.96 -8.44
CA PHE A 557 40.69 -50.12 -8.77
C PHE A 557 40.50 -50.52 -10.24
N ALA A 558 39.52 -51.36 -10.53
CA ALA A 558 39.12 -51.72 -11.90
C ALA A 558 37.62 -52.03 -11.96
N THR A 559 36.93 -51.53 -12.99
CA THR A 559 35.49 -51.74 -13.16
C THR A 559 35.17 -53.16 -13.62
N PRO A 560 33.95 -53.68 -13.33
CA PRO A 560 33.53 -55.00 -13.79
C PRO A 560 33.61 -55.17 -15.31
N GLN A 561 33.36 -54.13 -16.09
CA GLN A 561 33.41 -54.13 -17.55
C GLN A 561 34.86 -54.18 -18.04
N PHE A 562 35.78 -53.48 -17.35
CA PHE A 562 37.21 -53.64 -17.62
C PHE A 562 37.64 -55.06 -17.35
N LYS A 563 37.20 -55.65 -16.22
CA LYS A 563 37.46 -57.06 -15.91
C LYS A 563 36.87 -57.98 -16.98
N GLN A 564 35.62 -57.78 -17.41
CA GLN A 564 35.00 -58.60 -18.47
C GLN A 564 35.72 -58.49 -19.82
N LEU A 565 36.13 -57.28 -20.22
CA LEU A 565 36.90 -57.07 -21.45
C LEU A 565 38.17 -57.94 -21.47
N ILE A 566 38.84 -58.03 -20.33
CA ILE A 566 40.08 -58.77 -20.16
C ILE A 566 39.87 -60.22 -19.68
N GLY A 567 38.65 -60.74 -19.83
CA GLY A 567 38.30 -62.13 -19.54
C GLY A 567 38.11 -62.48 -18.07
N GLY A 568 37.70 -61.52 -17.24
CA GLY A 568 37.22 -61.70 -15.87
C GLY A 568 38.32 -61.87 -14.81
N ARG A 569 39.58 -61.60 -15.13
CA ARG A 569 40.73 -61.81 -14.21
C ARG A 569 40.62 -60.94 -12.96
N ASP A 570 41.06 -61.46 -11.80
CA ASP A 570 41.16 -60.66 -10.58
C ASP A 570 42.53 -60.00 -10.43
N THR A 571 42.51 -58.69 -10.70
CA THR A 571 43.70 -57.86 -10.95
C THR A 571 43.98 -56.85 -9.85
N VAL A 572 43.01 -56.54 -8.98
CA VAL A 572 43.14 -55.52 -7.93
C VAL A 572 44.15 -55.98 -6.86
N GLY A 573 45.06 -55.09 -6.48
CA GLY A 573 46.15 -55.34 -5.53
C GLY A 573 47.41 -55.99 -6.12
N LYS A 574 47.43 -56.29 -7.43
CA LYS A 574 48.59 -56.87 -8.14
C LYS A 574 49.21 -55.88 -9.13
N PRO A 575 50.50 -56.01 -9.48
CA PRO A 575 51.11 -55.21 -10.54
C PRO A 575 50.40 -55.43 -11.89
N PHE A 576 50.09 -54.35 -12.62
CA PHE A 576 49.32 -54.42 -13.87
C PHE A 576 50.01 -55.25 -14.97
N LYS A 577 51.34 -55.26 -14.96
CA LYS A 577 52.17 -56.06 -15.87
C LYS A 577 51.98 -57.57 -15.66
N GLU A 578 51.73 -57.99 -14.42
CA GLU A 578 51.43 -59.39 -14.10
C GLU A 578 49.99 -59.78 -14.50
N ALA A 579 49.09 -58.80 -14.60
CA ALA A 579 47.68 -59.02 -14.89
C ALA A 579 47.37 -59.22 -16.40
N LEU A 580 48.06 -58.49 -17.29
CA LEU A 580 47.81 -58.52 -18.75
C LEU A 580 49.09 -58.57 -19.60
N PRO A 581 49.93 -59.60 -19.43
CA PRO A 581 51.23 -59.69 -20.11
C PRO A 581 51.14 -59.63 -21.66
N GLU A 582 50.01 -60.03 -22.27
CA GLU A 582 49.80 -60.05 -23.73
C GLU A 582 49.81 -58.67 -24.42
N LEU A 583 49.68 -57.59 -23.66
CA LEU A 583 49.70 -56.22 -24.18
C LEU A 583 51.12 -55.63 -24.26
N GLU A 584 52.12 -56.30 -23.69
CA GLU A 584 53.50 -55.82 -23.70
C GLU A 584 54.08 -55.76 -25.12
N GLU A 585 53.91 -56.85 -25.89
CA GLU A 585 54.43 -56.94 -27.27
C GLU A 585 53.59 -56.13 -28.29
N GLN A 586 52.32 -55.85 -27.99
CA GLN A 586 51.46 -54.96 -28.79
C GLN A 586 51.77 -53.46 -28.57
N GLY A 587 52.69 -53.15 -27.64
CA GLY A 587 53.28 -51.83 -27.45
C GLY A 587 52.57 -50.93 -26.44
N PHE A 588 51.47 -51.38 -25.82
CA PHE A 588 50.65 -50.54 -24.93
C PHE A 588 51.34 -50.19 -23.60
N PHE A 589 52.17 -51.08 -23.04
CA PHE A 589 52.86 -50.82 -21.76
C PHE A 589 53.91 -49.71 -21.81
N LYS A 590 54.62 -49.58 -22.95
CA LYS A 590 55.58 -48.48 -23.15
C LYS A 590 54.88 -47.12 -23.16
N ILE A 591 53.62 -47.08 -23.59
CA ILE A 591 52.80 -45.88 -23.56
C ILE A 591 52.48 -45.50 -22.11
N ILE A 592 52.13 -46.48 -21.25
CA ILE A 592 51.88 -46.24 -19.81
C ILE A 592 53.13 -45.72 -19.11
N GLU A 593 54.30 -46.32 -19.34
CA GLU A 593 55.55 -45.90 -18.71
C GLU A 593 55.89 -44.44 -19.00
N LYS A 594 55.73 -44.05 -20.27
CA LYS A 594 55.96 -42.69 -20.71
C LYS A 594 54.95 -41.73 -20.08
N VAL A 595 53.68 -42.13 -19.98
CA VAL A 595 52.65 -41.31 -19.32
C VAL A 595 52.99 -41.11 -17.84
N TYR A 596 53.44 -42.14 -17.11
CA TYR A 596 53.77 -42.04 -15.69
C TYR A 596 55.01 -41.19 -15.41
N THR A 597 56.09 -41.40 -16.17
CA THR A 597 57.36 -40.66 -15.96
C THR A 597 57.31 -39.22 -16.46
N THR A 598 56.54 -38.93 -17.51
CA THR A 598 56.49 -37.58 -18.11
C THR A 598 55.28 -36.75 -17.67
N GLY A 599 54.25 -37.37 -17.10
CA GLY A 599 53.04 -36.69 -16.65
C GLY A 599 52.11 -36.18 -17.76
N LYS A 600 52.19 -36.72 -18.99
CA LYS A 600 51.31 -36.32 -20.13
C LYS A 600 50.36 -37.45 -20.58
N LEU A 601 49.10 -37.12 -20.89
CA LEU A 601 48.05 -38.07 -21.32
C LEU A 601 48.20 -38.58 -22.78
N PHE A 602 47.59 -39.73 -23.11
CA PHE A 602 47.59 -40.35 -24.45
C PHE A 602 46.23 -40.95 -24.87
N ARG A 603 45.88 -40.97 -26.18
CA ARG A 603 44.63 -41.52 -26.76
C ARG A 603 44.85 -42.32 -28.07
N GLY A 604 44.01 -43.33 -28.38
CA GLY A 604 43.96 -44.06 -29.67
C GLY A 604 42.54 -44.51 -30.10
N ASN A 605 42.26 -44.61 -31.42
CA ASN A 605 40.92 -44.86 -32.03
C ASN A 605 40.90 -45.96 -33.11
N GLU A 606 39.77 -46.67 -33.23
CA GLU A 606 39.45 -47.84 -34.07
C GLU A 606 40.65 -48.80 -34.19
N ALA A 607 41.41 -48.91 -33.11
CA ALA A 607 42.69 -49.57 -33.09
C ALA A 607 42.43 -51.06 -32.98
N PRO A 608 42.82 -51.87 -33.98
CA PRO A 608 42.63 -53.30 -33.88
C PRO A 608 43.52 -53.81 -32.74
N ALA A 609 42.92 -54.41 -31.73
CA ALA A 609 43.66 -55.10 -30.68
C ALA A 609 43.19 -56.55 -30.58
N TYR A 610 44.10 -57.40 -30.12
CA TYR A 610 43.88 -58.83 -30.01
C TYR A 610 43.93 -59.18 -28.53
N LEU A 611 42.78 -59.58 -27.96
CA LEU A 611 42.60 -59.86 -26.53
C LEU A 611 42.13 -61.30 -26.30
N ASP A 612 42.62 -61.95 -25.23
CA ASP A 612 42.11 -63.26 -24.79
C ASP A 612 40.93 -63.07 -23.85
N ARG A 613 39.75 -62.97 -24.45
CA ARG A 613 38.49 -62.60 -23.77
C ARG A 613 37.93 -63.69 -22.88
N ASN A 614 38.36 -64.94 -23.05
CA ASN A 614 37.78 -66.08 -22.35
C ASN A 614 38.76 -66.73 -21.35
N GLY A 615 39.97 -66.17 -21.18
CA GLY A 615 41.01 -66.74 -20.30
C GLY A 615 41.50 -68.11 -20.77
N THR A 616 41.38 -68.37 -22.08
CA THR A 616 41.66 -69.67 -22.72
C THR A 616 42.95 -69.68 -23.52
N GLY A 617 43.56 -68.51 -23.74
CA GLY A 617 44.75 -68.28 -24.56
C GLY A 617 44.49 -67.91 -26.03
N THR A 618 43.24 -67.70 -26.46
CA THR A 618 42.89 -67.46 -27.88
C THR A 618 42.51 -66.00 -28.12
N LEU A 619 43.13 -65.34 -29.11
CA LEU A 619 42.94 -63.91 -29.35
C LEU A 619 41.86 -63.61 -30.41
N GLU A 620 40.94 -62.70 -30.10
CA GLU A 620 39.88 -62.24 -31.01
C GLU A 620 40.12 -60.80 -31.49
N LEU A 621 39.82 -60.54 -32.77
CA LEU A 621 39.95 -59.21 -33.38
C LEU A 621 38.78 -58.33 -32.95
N GLY A 622 39.09 -57.37 -32.07
CA GLY A 622 38.24 -56.22 -31.78
C GLY A 622 38.88 -54.95 -32.31
N TYR A 623 38.07 -53.98 -32.71
CA TYR A 623 38.51 -52.62 -33.02
C TYR A 623 38.20 -51.74 -31.80
N PHE A 624 39.21 -51.07 -31.21
CA PHE A 624 39.10 -50.39 -29.92
C PHE A 624 39.58 -48.93 -29.86
N ASP A 625 38.94 -48.19 -28.96
CA ASP A 625 39.31 -46.83 -28.58
C ASP A 625 39.80 -46.80 -27.13
N PHE A 626 40.90 -46.10 -26.79
CA PHE A 626 41.42 -46.05 -25.42
C PHE A 626 42.20 -44.78 -25.02
N VAL A 627 42.30 -44.52 -23.70
CA VAL A 627 42.96 -43.35 -23.08
C VAL A 627 43.79 -43.72 -21.84
N TYR A 628 45.00 -43.16 -21.71
CA TYR A 628 45.85 -43.22 -20.49
C TYR A 628 46.13 -41.83 -19.92
N GLN A 629 45.92 -41.63 -18.62
CA GLN A 629 46.02 -40.33 -17.97
C GLN A 629 46.78 -40.38 -16.63
N PRO A 630 47.78 -39.53 -16.39
CA PRO A 630 48.53 -39.53 -15.14
C PRO A 630 47.74 -38.84 -14.02
N LEU A 631 47.92 -39.33 -12.80
CA LEU A 631 47.33 -38.80 -11.56
C LEU A 631 48.43 -38.17 -10.73
N LEU A 632 48.23 -36.92 -10.27
CA LEU A 632 49.22 -36.15 -9.51
C LEU A 632 48.82 -36.08 -8.02
N ASN A 633 49.79 -36.09 -7.12
CA ASN A 633 49.59 -35.80 -5.70
C ASN A 633 49.60 -34.28 -5.41
N GLU A 634 49.35 -33.89 -4.16
CA GLU A 634 49.28 -32.48 -3.73
C GLU A 634 50.59 -31.70 -3.93
N GLU A 635 51.73 -32.40 -3.98
CA GLU A 635 53.05 -31.82 -4.26
C GLU A 635 53.36 -31.72 -5.77
N GLY A 636 52.42 -32.15 -6.63
CA GLY A 636 52.51 -32.04 -8.09
C GLY A 636 53.31 -33.15 -8.77
N THR A 637 53.66 -34.22 -8.06
CA THR A 637 54.34 -35.41 -8.62
C THR A 637 53.35 -36.50 -9.02
N VAL A 638 53.67 -37.28 -10.05
CA VAL A 638 52.77 -38.35 -10.55
C VAL A 638 52.71 -39.50 -9.55
N GLU A 639 51.52 -39.75 -9.00
CA GLU A 639 51.21 -40.80 -8.02
C GLU A 639 50.62 -42.06 -8.68
N GLY A 640 49.95 -41.94 -9.83
CA GLY A 640 49.29 -43.06 -10.52
C GLY A 640 48.99 -42.84 -12.01
N VAL A 641 48.38 -43.84 -12.68
CA VAL A 641 47.84 -43.75 -14.06
C VAL A 641 46.44 -44.33 -14.13
N MET A 642 45.53 -43.65 -14.83
CA MET A 642 44.15 -44.03 -15.09
C MET A 642 43.96 -44.48 -16.55
N ILE A 643 43.13 -45.51 -16.77
CA ILE A 643 42.89 -46.19 -18.06
C ILE A 643 41.39 -46.21 -18.41
N LEU A 644 41.05 -46.00 -19.69
CA LEU A 644 39.68 -46.11 -20.25
C LEU A 644 39.68 -46.79 -21.65
N ILE A 645 38.76 -47.72 -21.97
CA ILE A 645 38.71 -48.53 -23.23
C ILE A 645 37.25 -48.81 -23.76
N VAL A 646 37.03 -48.99 -25.10
CA VAL A 646 35.74 -49.33 -25.81
C VAL A 646 35.94 -50.14 -27.14
N GLU A 647 34.96 -50.94 -27.69
CA GLU A 647 35.04 -51.80 -28.93
C GLU A 647 33.93 -51.61 -30.05
N VAL A 648 34.21 -51.80 -31.39
CA VAL A 648 33.29 -51.45 -32.54
C VAL A 648 33.25 -52.33 -33.87
N THR A 649 32.68 -53.56 -33.93
CA THR A 649 32.88 -54.49 -35.10
C THR A 649 31.71 -54.80 -36.11
N GLU A 650 30.43 -55.03 -35.74
CA GLU A 650 29.35 -55.56 -36.64
C GLU A 650 28.83 -54.59 -37.72
N GLN A 651 29.23 -53.34 -37.63
CA GLN A 651 28.53 -52.22 -38.24
C GLN A 651 28.80 -52.06 -39.75
N VAL A 652 29.73 -52.83 -40.30
CA VAL A 652 30.31 -52.52 -41.61
C VAL A 652 29.56 -53.18 -42.80
N GLN A 653 28.63 -54.13 -42.62
CA GLN A 653 28.25 -55.08 -43.72
C GLN A 653 26.88 -54.94 -44.45
N ALA A 654 25.84 -54.21 -44.01
CA ALA A 654 24.45 -54.37 -44.53
C ALA A 654 23.95 -53.43 -45.68
N LYS A 655 24.82 -52.71 -46.40
CA LYS A 655 24.44 -51.41 -47.02
C LYS A 655 23.95 -51.36 -48.51
N GLN A 656 23.73 -52.45 -49.28
CA GLN A 656 23.84 -52.39 -50.78
C GLN A 656 22.66 -52.74 -51.75
N GLN A 657 21.50 -53.34 -51.38
CA GLN A 657 20.53 -53.96 -52.33
C GLN A 657 19.26 -53.14 -52.72
N ALA A 658 19.06 -51.93 -52.22
CA ALA A 658 17.76 -51.25 -52.13
C ALA A 658 17.33 -50.30 -53.30
N GLN A 659 18.03 -50.24 -54.46
CA GLN A 659 18.04 -48.99 -55.27
C GLN A 659 17.04 -48.81 -56.46
N ASN A 660 16.54 -49.85 -57.16
CA ASN A 660 15.89 -49.70 -58.50
C ASN A 660 14.35 -49.56 -58.56
N LEU A 661 13.59 -50.15 -57.63
CA LEU A 661 12.12 -50.08 -57.61
C LEU A 661 11.59 -48.65 -57.34
N ALA A 662 12.48 -47.76 -56.88
CA ALA A 662 12.18 -46.41 -56.46
C ALA A 662 11.69 -45.48 -57.60
N ASN A 663 12.11 -45.68 -58.86
CA ASN A 663 12.03 -44.61 -59.87
C ASN A 663 10.64 -44.39 -60.54
N ALA A 664 9.79 -45.42 -60.75
CA ALA A 664 8.50 -45.26 -61.43
C ALA A 664 7.36 -44.85 -60.49
N LEU A 665 7.45 -45.27 -59.22
CA LEU A 665 6.57 -44.80 -58.14
C LEU A 665 6.70 -43.27 -57.99
N GLN A 666 7.89 -42.73 -58.25
CA GLN A 666 8.23 -41.32 -58.13
C GLN A 666 7.38 -40.41 -59.04
N ALA A 667 7.18 -40.72 -60.32
CA ALA A 667 6.55 -39.78 -61.27
C ALA A 667 5.04 -39.55 -61.06
N SER A 668 4.29 -40.56 -60.62
CA SER A 668 2.86 -40.40 -60.28
C SER A 668 2.68 -39.68 -58.94
N TYR A 669 3.58 -39.96 -57.99
CA TYR A 669 3.67 -39.26 -56.72
C TYR A 669 3.94 -37.76 -56.94
N ASP A 670 4.82 -37.41 -57.87
CA ASP A 670 5.18 -36.02 -58.17
C ASP A 670 3.97 -35.20 -58.70
N ARG A 671 3.06 -35.77 -59.49
CA ARG A 671 1.86 -35.05 -60.00
C ARG A 671 0.82 -34.75 -58.92
N GLN A 672 0.56 -35.70 -58.02
CA GLN A 672 -0.38 -35.50 -56.91
C GLN A 672 0.14 -34.46 -55.93
N THR A 673 1.45 -34.51 -55.66
CA THR A 673 2.18 -33.52 -54.87
C THR A 673 1.99 -32.10 -55.46
N GLN A 674 2.18 -31.92 -56.77
CA GLN A 674 2.04 -30.61 -57.41
C GLN A 674 0.64 -29.96 -57.28
N ILE A 675 -0.44 -30.75 -57.26
CA ILE A 675 -1.81 -30.21 -57.10
C ILE A 675 -2.04 -29.75 -55.66
N LEU A 676 -1.61 -30.56 -54.70
CA LEU A 676 -1.76 -30.26 -53.29
C LEU A 676 -0.87 -29.07 -52.88
N ASP A 677 0.32 -28.93 -53.48
CA ASP A 677 1.22 -27.79 -53.31
C ASP A 677 0.69 -26.49 -53.93
N ALA A 678 -0.26 -26.55 -54.87
CA ALA A 678 -0.82 -25.35 -55.50
C ALA A 678 -1.99 -24.73 -54.70
N LEU A 679 -2.52 -25.43 -53.70
CA LEU A 679 -3.61 -24.93 -52.85
C LEU A 679 -3.07 -23.92 -51.82
N PRO A 680 -3.78 -22.82 -51.53
CA PRO A 680 -3.34 -21.81 -50.55
C PRO A 680 -3.46 -22.29 -49.09
N HIS A 681 -4.00 -23.49 -48.86
CA HIS A 681 -4.15 -24.09 -47.54
C HIS A 681 -3.03 -25.10 -47.28
N MET A 682 -2.67 -25.29 -46.02
CA MET A 682 -1.79 -26.39 -45.61
C MET A 682 -2.55 -27.71 -45.74
N THR A 683 -2.22 -28.52 -46.74
CA THR A 683 -2.94 -29.77 -47.02
C THR A 683 -2.09 -30.99 -46.69
N PHE A 684 -2.77 -32.07 -46.33
CA PHE A 684 -2.13 -33.34 -46.03
C PHE A 684 -2.96 -34.50 -46.54
N THR A 685 -2.31 -35.64 -46.77
CA THR A 685 -3.02 -36.91 -46.98
C THR A 685 -2.53 -37.97 -46.01
N SER A 686 -3.43 -38.82 -45.54
CA SER A 686 -3.10 -39.92 -44.62
C SER A 686 -3.75 -41.23 -45.03
N ARG A 687 -3.17 -42.33 -44.57
CA ARG A 687 -3.67 -43.69 -44.74
C ARG A 687 -5.01 -43.89 -44.03
N PRO A 688 -5.76 -44.97 -44.33
CA PRO A 688 -7.01 -45.30 -43.64
C PRO A 688 -6.89 -45.45 -42.11
N ASP A 689 -5.70 -45.76 -41.59
CA ASP A 689 -5.40 -45.84 -40.16
C ASP A 689 -4.88 -44.52 -39.56
N GLY A 690 -4.88 -43.45 -40.35
CA GLY A 690 -4.59 -42.08 -39.92
C GLY A 690 -3.13 -41.67 -39.99
N PHE A 691 -2.25 -42.52 -40.52
CA PHE A 691 -0.84 -42.20 -40.70
C PHE A 691 -0.63 -41.21 -41.87
N VAL A 692 -0.08 -40.02 -41.61
CA VAL A 692 0.11 -38.97 -42.62
C VAL A 692 1.30 -39.28 -43.52
N GLU A 693 1.06 -39.39 -44.83
CA GLU A 693 2.07 -39.77 -45.83
C GLU A 693 2.58 -38.57 -46.63
N TYR A 694 1.83 -37.48 -46.65
CA TYR A 694 2.14 -36.30 -47.44
C TYR A 694 1.69 -35.01 -46.75
N TYR A 695 2.53 -34.00 -46.85
CA TYR A 695 2.27 -32.61 -46.48
C TYR A 695 2.65 -31.71 -47.66
N SER A 696 1.82 -30.70 -47.94
CA SER A 696 2.08 -29.72 -48.99
C SER A 696 3.17 -28.70 -48.63
N GLN A 697 3.72 -28.00 -49.62
CA GLN A 697 4.80 -27.03 -49.43
C GLN A 697 4.48 -25.95 -48.38
N GLN A 698 3.22 -25.53 -48.29
CA GLN A 698 2.73 -24.57 -47.29
C GLN A 698 2.99 -25.03 -45.86
N TRP A 699 2.99 -26.35 -45.59
CA TRP A 699 3.34 -26.88 -44.27
C TRP A 699 4.80 -26.60 -43.92
N TYR A 700 5.71 -26.79 -44.88
CA TYR A 700 7.12 -26.54 -44.68
C TYR A 700 7.41 -25.05 -44.59
N ASP A 701 6.71 -24.23 -45.36
CA ASP A 701 6.88 -22.78 -45.29
C ASP A 701 6.36 -22.23 -43.94
N PHE A 702 5.22 -22.74 -43.46
CA PHE A 702 4.61 -22.31 -42.20
C PHE A 702 5.37 -22.80 -40.95
N LEU A 703 5.64 -24.11 -40.89
CA LEU A 703 6.41 -24.71 -39.80
C LEU A 703 7.91 -24.47 -39.95
N GLY A 704 8.32 -23.90 -41.09
CA GLY A 704 9.70 -23.58 -41.49
C GLY A 704 10.67 -24.71 -41.18
N THR A 705 10.12 -25.89 -41.36
CA THR A 705 10.71 -27.17 -41.06
C THR A 705 10.77 -27.91 -42.37
N THR A 706 11.70 -28.85 -42.46
CA THR A 706 11.88 -29.59 -43.70
C THR A 706 10.99 -30.83 -43.70
N ARG A 707 10.86 -31.45 -44.87
CA ARG A 707 10.21 -32.74 -45.06
C ARG A 707 10.63 -33.79 -44.01
N ASP A 708 11.86 -33.77 -43.54
CA ASP A 708 12.39 -34.78 -42.59
C ASP A 708 11.83 -34.66 -41.17
N THR A 709 11.44 -33.46 -40.80
CA THR A 709 10.96 -33.13 -39.45
C THR A 709 9.48 -33.42 -39.23
N LEU A 710 8.68 -33.48 -40.31
CA LEU A 710 7.22 -33.59 -40.23
C LEU A 710 6.65 -34.99 -40.49
N ILE A 711 7.46 -35.93 -40.99
CA ILE A 711 7.01 -37.28 -41.31
C ILE A 711 6.72 -38.07 -40.02
N HIS A 712 5.67 -38.92 -40.03
CA HIS A 712 5.12 -39.72 -38.91
C HIS A 712 4.14 -38.97 -37.98
N LEU A 713 4.16 -39.30 -36.69
CA LEU A 713 3.38 -38.70 -35.59
C LEU A 713 4.02 -37.37 -35.10
N GLY A 714 4.87 -36.75 -35.91
CA GLY A 714 5.62 -35.55 -35.54
C GLY A 714 4.77 -34.28 -35.52
N TRP A 715 3.64 -34.30 -36.21
CA TRP A 715 2.68 -33.19 -36.24
C TRP A 715 2.12 -32.87 -34.83
N GLU A 716 2.09 -33.87 -33.95
CA GLU A 716 1.74 -33.71 -32.52
C GLU A 716 2.68 -32.75 -31.77
N ASN A 717 3.94 -32.60 -32.20
CA ASN A 717 4.92 -31.74 -31.53
C ASN A 717 4.82 -30.28 -31.96
N TYR A 718 4.27 -30.05 -33.15
CA TYR A 718 3.95 -28.72 -33.64
C TYR A 718 2.59 -28.28 -33.15
N LEU A 719 1.75 -29.23 -32.74
CA LEU A 719 0.55 -28.95 -31.97
C LEU A 719 0.89 -28.43 -30.58
N HIS A 720 0.02 -27.56 -30.09
CA HIS A 720 0.08 -27.17 -28.70
C HIS A 720 -0.17 -28.40 -27.81
N PRO A 721 0.66 -28.67 -26.78
CA PRO A 721 0.58 -29.90 -25.97
C PRO A 721 -0.82 -30.20 -25.40
N GLU A 722 -1.60 -29.16 -25.07
CA GLU A 722 -2.97 -29.28 -24.56
C GLU A 722 -3.97 -29.81 -25.61
N ASP A 723 -3.73 -29.53 -26.89
CA ASP A 723 -4.66 -29.88 -27.97
C ASP A 723 -4.41 -31.31 -28.48
N VAL A 724 -3.25 -31.91 -28.13
CA VAL A 724 -2.79 -33.21 -28.63
C VAL A 724 -3.76 -34.34 -28.30
N GLN A 725 -4.11 -34.55 -27.03
CA GLN A 725 -4.95 -35.70 -26.64
C GLN A 725 -6.35 -35.64 -27.25
N ALA A 726 -7.00 -34.47 -27.21
CA ALA A 726 -8.35 -34.30 -27.75
C ALA A 726 -8.36 -34.48 -29.27
N THR A 727 -7.37 -33.89 -29.96
CA THR A 727 -7.19 -34.05 -31.40
C THR A 727 -6.98 -35.52 -31.77
N LEU A 728 -6.13 -36.24 -31.03
CA LEU A 728 -5.88 -37.67 -31.24
C LEU A 728 -7.13 -38.52 -31.03
N GLN A 729 -7.89 -38.28 -29.96
CA GLN A 729 -9.10 -39.04 -29.66
C GLN A 729 -10.18 -38.84 -30.74
N GLN A 730 -10.42 -37.60 -31.14
CA GLN A 730 -11.39 -37.29 -32.18
C GLN A 730 -10.93 -37.83 -33.54
N TRP A 731 -9.62 -37.78 -33.82
CA TRP A 731 -9.05 -38.39 -35.01
C TRP A 731 -9.27 -39.90 -35.02
N GLN A 732 -8.95 -40.59 -33.92
CA GLN A 732 -9.20 -42.03 -33.75
C GLN A 732 -10.68 -42.39 -33.93
N GLN A 733 -11.60 -41.57 -33.44
CA GLN A 733 -13.04 -41.77 -33.63
C GLN A 733 -13.44 -41.62 -35.11
N SER A 734 -12.93 -40.60 -35.80
CA SER A 734 -13.16 -40.42 -37.25
C SER A 734 -12.59 -41.59 -38.05
N LEU A 735 -11.41 -42.10 -37.69
CA LEU A 735 -10.81 -43.30 -38.29
C LEU A 735 -11.69 -44.54 -38.09
N ALA A 736 -12.25 -44.74 -36.89
CA ALA A 736 -13.09 -45.90 -36.58
C ALA A 736 -14.48 -45.83 -37.23
N THR A 737 -15.06 -44.64 -37.35
CA THR A 737 -16.44 -44.45 -37.84
C THR A 737 -16.52 -44.10 -39.33
N GLY A 738 -15.42 -43.60 -39.90
CA GLY A 738 -15.37 -43.06 -41.26
C GLY A 738 -16.16 -41.77 -41.46
N GLN A 739 -16.49 -41.05 -40.38
CA GLN A 739 -17.08 -39.71 -40.45
C GLN A 739 -16.00 -38.64 -40.64
N PRO A 740 -16.31 -37.51 -41.33
CA PRO A 740 -15.37 -36.40 -41.47
C PRO A 740 -14.79 -35.94 -40.13
N PHE A 741 -13.49 -35.69 -40.11
CA PHE A 741 -12.78 -35.11 -38.98
C PHE A 741 -12.82 -33.59 -39.06
N MET A 742 -13.12 -32.91 -37.95
CA MET A 742 -13.11 -31.46 -37.87
C MET A 742 -12.77 -31.00 -36.44
N VAL A 743 -11.66 -30.29 -36.27
CA VAL A 743 -11.20 -29.76 -34.98
C VAL A 743 -10.56 -28.39 -35.16
N GLU A 744 -10.58 -27.57 -34.11
CA GLU A 744 -9.78 -26.35 -34.03
C GLU A 744 -8.62 -26.61 -33.07
N ASN A 745 -7.38 -26.41 -33.51
CA ASN A 745 -6.20 -26.64 -32.68
C ASN A 745 -5.05 -25.71 -33.07
N ARG A 746 -4.11 -25.56 -32.15
CA ARG A 746 -3.00 -24.60 -32.27
C ARG A 746 -1.75 -25.26 -32.83
N TRP A 747 -1.11 -24.63 -33.82
CA TRP A 747 0.11 -25.10 -34.50
C TRP A 747 1.21 -24.05 -34.46
N ARG A 748 2.43 -24.48 -34.17
CA ARG A 748 3.60 -23.61 -33.98
C ARG A 748 4.23 -23.17 -35.31
N ALA A 749 4.30 -21.86 -35.57
CA ALA A 749 4.98 -21.28 -36.74
C ALA A 749 6.51 -21.28 -36.60
N ASN A 750 7.24 -21.06 -37.70
CA ASN A 750 8.70 -20.95 -37.67
C ASN A 750 9.23 -19.53 -37.52
N GLY A 751 10.39 -19.44 -36.87
CA GLY A 751 11.19 -18.23 -36.74
C GLY A 751 11.02 -17.56 -35.38
N ASP A 752 9.78 -17.40 -34.92
CA ASP A 752 9.39 -16.78 -33.65
C ASP A 752 8.93 -17.81 -32.60
N GLY A 753 8.45 -18.98 -33.03
CA GLY A 753 7.99 -20.06 -32.15
C GLY A 753 6.56 -19.88 -31.63
N GLU A 754 5.78 -18.97 -32.20
CA GLU A 754 4.42 -18.68 -31.76
C GLU A 754 3.40 -19.72 -32.26
N TYR A 755 2.41 -20.04 -31.43
CA TYR A 755 1.32 -20.95 -31.77
C TYR A 755 0.15 -20.20 -32.42
N ARG A 756 -0.27 -20.65 -33.60
CA ARG A 756 -1.41 -20.10 -34.34
C ARG A 756 -2.58 -21.05 -34.41
N TRP A 757 -3.80 -20.54 -34.43
CA TRP A 757 -5.01 -21.38 -34.47
C TRP A 757 -5.36 -21.80 -35.89
N PHE A 758 -5.65 -23.08 -36.08
CA PHE A 758 -6.10 -23.63 -37.36
C PHE A 758 -7.42 -24.38 -37.20
N LEU A 759 -8.30 -24.23 -38.18
CA LEU A 759 -9.41 -25.16 -38.40
C LEU A 759 -8.90 -26.31 -39.26
N VAL A 760 -8.89 -27.51 -38.68
CA VAL A 760 -8.45 -28.74 -39.33
C VAL A 760 -9.66 -29.53 -39.76
N ARG A 761 -9.73 -29.86 -41.03
CA ARG A 761 -10.77 -30.72 -41.59
C ARG A 761 -10.15 -31.83 -42.40
N ALA A 762 -10.59 -33.07 -42.19
CA ALA A 762 -10.22 -34.19 -43.04
C ALA A 762 -11.44 -35.04 -43.43
N VAL A 763 -11.47 -35.46 -44.70
CA VAL A 763 -12.56 -36.27 -45.27
C VAL A 763 -12.00 -37.58 -45.82
N PRO A 764 -12.74 -38.70 -45.68
CA PRO A 764 -12.28 -39.98 -46.19
C PRO A 764 -12.62 -40.12 -47.68
N VAL A 765 -11.63 -40.48 -48.48
CA VAL A 765 -11.79 -40.92 -49.86
C VAL A 765 -12.03 -42.41 -49.86
N ARG A 766 -13.07 -42.87 -50.55
CA ARG A 766 -13.51 -44.27 -50.54
C ARG A 766 -13.31 -44.92 -51.90
N ASP A 767 -13.04 -46.22 -51.90
CA ASP A 767 -13.11 -47.03 -53.11
C ASP A 767 -14.56 -47.32 -53.52
N ASP A 768 -14.73 -47.98 -54.66
CA ASP A 768 -16.04 -48.38 -55.22
C ASP A 768 -16.80 -49.39 -54.33
N GLN A 769 -16.13 -49.97 -53.31
CA GLN A 769 -16.72 -50.89 -52.33
C GLN A 769 -17.09 -50.17 -51.01
N GLY A 770 -16.80 -48.87 -50.90
CA GLY A 770 -17.08 -48.05 -49.73
C GLY A 770 -15.99 -48.07 -48.66
N ASN A 771 -14.88 -48.79 -48.86
CA ASN A 771 -13.75 -48.81 -47.93
C ASN A 771 -12.94 -47.52 -48.07
N ILE A 772 -12.43 -47.00 -46.95
CA ILE A 772 -11.60 -45.79 -46.97
C ILE A 772 -10.23 -46.18 -47.55
N THR A 773 -9.80 -45.45 -48.57
CA THR A 773 -8.51 -45.65 -49.26
C THR A 773 -7.44 -44.67 -48.78
N LEU A 774 -7.84 -43.42 -48.51
CA LEU A 774 -7.00 -42.39 -47.89
C LEU A 774 -7.89 -41.29 -47.31
N TRP A 775 -7.34 -40.50 -46.40
CA TRP A 775 -7.96 -39.27 -45.93
C TRP A 775 -7.26 -38.06 -46.54
N VAL A 776 -8.03 -37.07 -46.98
CA VAL A 776 -7.53 -35.78 -47.43
C VAL A 776 -7.92 -34.73 -46.41
N GLY A 777 -6.95 -33.97 -45.93
CA GLY A 777 -7.20 -32.91 -44.96
C GLY A 777 -6.55 -31.58 -45.30
N SER A 778 -7.09 -30.53 -44.71
CA SER A 778 -6.68 -29.15 -44.86
C SER A 778 -6.67 -28.45 -43.50
N HIS A 779 -5.68 -27.57 -43.30
CA HIS A 779 -5.59 -26.65 -42.18
C HIS A 779 -5.79 -25.24 -42.71
N THR A 780 -6.83 -24.57 -42.22
CA THR A 780 -7.14 -23.17 -42.54
C THR A 780 -6.73 -22.31 -41.37
N ASP A 781 -5.86 -21.33 -41.59
CA ASP A 781 -5.47 -20.36 -40.55
C ASP A 781 -6.72 -19.57 -40.10
N ILE A 782 -7.06 -19.71 -38.81
CA ILE A 782 -8.13 -18.97 -38.14
C ILE A 782 -7.56 -18.11 -37.01
N HIS A 783 -6.25 -17.90 -36.97
CA HIS A 783 -5.57 -17.22 -35.86
C HIS A 783 -6.10 -15.81 -35.65
N GLN A 784 -6.21 -14.99 -36.70
CA GLN A 784 -6.78 -13.64 -36.57
C GLN A 784 -8.24 -13.65 -36.07
N GLN A 785 -9.05 -14.64 -36.50
CA GLN A 785 -10.43 -14.80 -36.03
C GLN A 785 -10.45 -15.21 -34.55
N LYS A 786 -9.55 -16.10 -34.13
CA LYS A 786 -9.40 -16.56 -32.75
C LYS A 786 -8.78 -15.50 -31.86
N GLU A 787 -7.82 -14.72 -32.31
CA GLU A 787 -7.29 -13.55 -31.59
C GLU A 787 -8.39 -12.51 -31.41
N THR A 788 -9.23 -12.25 -32.42
CA THR A 788 -10.37 -11.34 -32.25
C THR A 788 -11.39 -11.90 -31.26
N GLN A 789 -11.67 -13.20 -31.30
CA GLN A 789 -12.57 -13.86 -30.36
C GLN A 789 -11.99 -13.89 -28.94
N LEU A 790 -10.72 -14.23 -28.79
CA LEU A 790 -9.99 -14.28 -27.53
C LEU A 790 -9.77 -12.88 -26.98
N ALA A 791 -9.44 -11.87 -27.78
CA ALA A 791 -9.34 -10.48 -27.35
C ALA A 791 -10.71 -9.92 -26.95
N LEU A 792 -11.80 -10.34 -27.61
CA LEU A 792 -13.15 -10.00 -27.16
C LEU A 792 -13.50 -10.72 -25.84
N GLN A 793 -13.10 -11.99 -25.71
CA GLN A 793 -13.34 -12.81 -24.52
C GLN A 793 -12.48 -12.35 -23.33
N GLU A 794 -11.22 -11.97 -23.57
CA GLU A 794 -10.25 -11.38 -22.66
C GLU A 794 -10.68 -9.95 -22.33
N SER A 795 -11.15 -9.15 -23.27
CA SER A 795 -11.75 -7.84 -22.97
C SER A 795 -13.02 -8.00 -22.12
N THR A 796 -13.82 -9.04 -22.34
CA THR A 796 -15.02 -9.35 -21.54
C THR A 796 -14.63 -9.87 -20.15
N GLN A 797 -13.64 -10.76 -20.06
CA GLN A 797 -13.11 -11.30 -18.81
C GLN A 797 -12.35 -10.24 -18.01
N HIS A 798 -11.58 -9.37 -18.67
CA HIS A 798 -10.95 -8.19 -18.06
C HIS A 798 -12.01 -7.21 -17.59
N PHE A 799 -13.07 -6.94 -18.37
CA PHE A 799 -14.18 -6.11 -17.90
C PHE A 799 -14.88 -6.71 -16.68
N GLN A 800 -15.21 -8.01 -16.71
CA GLN A 800 -15.81 -8.73 -15.59
C GLN A 800 -14.89 -8.74 -14.37
N PHE A 801 -13.61 -9.09 -14.55
CA PHE A 801 -12.60 -9.10 -13.50
C PHE A 801 -12.41 -7.72 -12.88
N LEU A 802 -12.30 -6.66 -13.68
CA LEU A 802 -12.19 -5.28 -13.19
C LEU A 802 -13.46 -4.88 -12.43
N ALA A 803 -14.64 -5.18 -12.97
CA ALA A 803 -15.92 -4.87 -12.32
C ALA A 803 -16.13 -5.67 -11.03
N ASP A 804 -15.74 -6.95 -10.97
CA ASP A 804 -15.89 -7.85 -9.82
C ASP A 804 -14.82 -7.59 -8.74
N SER A 805 -13.65 -7.10 -9.14
CA SER A 805 -12.58 -6.67 -8.23
C SER A 805 -12.83 -5.30 -7.61
N MET A 806 -13.75 -4.50 -8.16
CA MET A 806 -14.18 -3.26 -7.53
C MET A 806 -14.95 -3.57 -6.23
N PRO A 807 -14.67 -2.85 -5.13
CA PRO A 807 -15.40 -3.04 -3.87
C PRO A 807 -16.85 -2.50 -3.94
N GLN A 808 -17.23 -1.84 -5.05
CA GLN A 808 -18.54 -1.23 -5.25
C GLN A 808 -19.50 -2.19 -5.95
N LEU A 809 -20.81 -1.99 -5.75
CA LEU A 809 -21.82 -2.72 -6.51
C LEU A 809 -21.92 -2.07 -7.90
N VAL A 810 -21.60 -2.80 -8.96
CA VAL A 810 -21.57 -2.29 -10.33
C VAL A 810 -22.73 -2.89 -11.13
N TRP A 811 -23.37 -2.05 -11.92
CA TRP A 811 -24.49 -2.45 -12.76
C TRP A 811 -24.49 -1.68 -14.08
N THR A 812 -25.06 -2.28 -15.12
CA THR A 812 -25.37 -1.57 -16.36
C THR A 812 -26.83 -1.71 -16.72
N THR A 813 -27.36 -0.72 -17.45
CA THR A 813 -28.70 -0.80 -18.03
C THR A 813 -28.67 -0.47 -19.51
N ASP A 814 -29.60 -1.02 -20.28
CA ASP A 814 -29.89 -0.55 -21.63
C ASP A 814 -30.34 0.93 -21.66
N ALA A 815 -30.58 1.44 -22.87
CA ALA A 815 -31.01 2.81 -23.11
C ALA A 815 -32.35 3.20 -22.43
N VAL A 816 -33.20 2.21 -22.12
CA VAL A 816 -34.51 2.43 -21.48
C VAL A 816 -34.49 2.17 -19.97
N GLY A 817 -33.33 1.83 -19.41
CA GLY A 817 -33.10 1.70 -17.97
C GLY A 817 -33.31 0.29 -17.41
N TYR A 818 -33.39 -0.75 -18.25
CA TYR A 818 -33.42 -2.14 -17.80
C TYR A 818 -32.02 -2.67 -17.57
N HIS A 819 -31.81 -3.29 -16.42
CA HIS A 819 -30.51 -3.82 -16.03
C HIS A 819 -30.15 -5.01 -16.92
N ASP A 820 -28.96 -4.97 -17.52
CA ASP A 820 -28.43 -6.02 -18.41
C ASP A 820 -27.11 -6.61 -17.89
N TYR A 821 -26.57 -6.08 -16.79
CA TYR A 821 -25.42 -6.61 -16.08
C TYR A 821 -25.41 -6.22 -14.60
N PHE A 822 -24.95 -7.15 -13.76
CA PHE A 822 -24.56 -6.93 -12.37
C PHE A 822 -23.20 -7.60 -12.12
N ASN A 823 -22.31 -6.93 -11.39
CA ASN A 823 -21.06 -7.56 -10.93
C ASN A 823 -21.33 -8.56 -9.78
N GLN A 824 -20.35 -9.40 -9.47
CA GLN A 824 -20.47 -10.42 -8.42
C GLN A 824 -20.79 -9.80 -7.05
N LYS A 825 -20.23 -8.63 -6.74
CA LYS A 825 -20.49 -7.91 -5.48
C LYS A 825 -21.95 -7.52 -5.31
N TRP A 826 -22.63 -7.14 -6.38
CA TRP A 826 -24.07 -6.87 -6.36
C TRP A 826 -24.86 -8.08 -5.89
N VAL A 827 -24.59 -9.26 -6.47
CA VAL A 827 -25.31 -10.50 -6.14
C VAL A 827 -25.00 -10.94 -4.71
N GLU A 828 -23.73 -10.87 -4.29
CA GLU A 828 -23.29 -11.19 -2.92
C GLU A 828 -23.97 -10.31 -1.87
N TYR A 829 -24.10 -9.01 -2.14
CA TYR A 829 -24.68 -8.05 -1.19
C TYR A 829 -26.21 -8.08 -1.16
N THR A 830 -26.83 -8.07 -2.35
CA THR A 830 -28.29 -7.88 -2.51
C THR A 830 -29.07 -9.19 -2.57
N GLY A 831 -28.41 -10.31 -2.88
CA GLY A 831 -29.06 -11.62 -3.08
C GLY A 831 -29.91 -11.72 -4.35
N TYR A 832 -29.90 -10.69 -5.21
CA TYR A 832 -30.66 -10.64 -6.45
C TYR A 832 -29.75 -10.78 -7.66
N ASP A 833 -30.18 -11.57 -8.64
CA ASP A 833 -29.52 -11.74 -9.94
C ASP A 833 -30.24 -10.93 -11.05
N LEU A 834 -29.72 -11.04 -12.27
CA LEU A 834 -30.25 -10.33 -13.44
C LEU A 834 -31.66 -10.77 -13.84
N GLU A 835 -32.05 -12.01 -13.56
CA GLU A 835 -33.41 -12.48 -13.87
C GLU A 835 -34.44 -11.85 -12.92
N ALA A 836 -34.04 -11.57 -11.68
CA ALA A 836 -34.86 -10.86 -10.70
C ALA A 836 -35.06 -9.35 -11.01
N SER A 837 -34.24 -8.74 -11.87
CA SER A 837 -34.38 -7.31 -12.22
C SER A 837 -35.44 -6.99 -13.27
N LYS A 838 -36.14 -8.00 -13.81
CA LYS A 838 -37.26 -7.81 -14.76
C LYS A 838 -38.52 -7.31 -14.01
N GLY A 839 -38.54 -6.04 -13.62
CA GLY A 839 -39.69 -5.35 -13.02
C GLY A 839 -39.33 -4.36 -11.89
N THR A 840 -40.34 -3.74 -11.27
CA THR A 840 -40.16 -2.81 -10.13
C THR A 840 -40.10 -3.52 -8.77
N GLN A 841 -40.36 -4.83 -8.73
CA GLN A 841 -40.51 -5.61 -7.50
C GLN A 841 -39.19 -5.80 -6.74
N MET A 842 -38.07 -5.94 -7.45
CA MET A 842 -36.73 -6.00 -6.87
C MET A 842 -36.40 -4.73 -6.08
N TRP A 843 -36.60 -3.56 -6.70
CA TRP A 843 -36.28 -2.26 -6.11
C TRP A 843 -37.12 -1.94 -4.87
N ASN A 844 -38.39 -2.36 -4.87
CA ASN A 844 -39.27 -2.17 -3.71
C ASN A 844 -38.85 -3.01 -2.49
N ASN A 845 -38.09 -4.09 -2.70
CA ASN A 845 -37.58 -4.94 -1.62
C ASN A 845 -36.16 -4.55 -1.20
N LEU A 846 -35.36 -4.05 -2.16
CA LEU A 846 -33.96 -3.70 -1.94
C LEU A 846 -33.77 -2.30 -1.37
N LEU A 847 -34.58 -1.32 -1.79
CA LEU A 847 -34.53 0.07 -1.29
C LEU A 847 -35.40 0.25 -0.05
N HIS A 848 -34.89 1.04 0.90
CA HIS A 848 -35.66 1.43 2.08
C HIS A 848 -36.96 2.14 1.66
N PRO A 849 -38.12 1.86 2.29
CA PRO A 849 -39.43 2.39 1.88
C PRO A 849 -39.46 3.92 1.69
N GLU A 850 -38.75 4.66 2.53
CA GLU A 850 -38.68 6.13 2.46
C GLU A 850 -37.88 6.64 1.24
N ASP A 851 -36.98 5.84 0.68
CA ASP A 851 -36.08 6.25 -0.41
C ASP A 851 -36.62 5.86 -1.80
N GLN A 852 -37.63 4.98 -1.87
CA GLN A 852 -38.16 4.42 -3.12
C GLN A 852 -38.72 5.48 -4.08
N GLU A 853 -39.59 6.37 -3.58
CA GLU A 853 -40.24 7.38 -4.42
C GLU A 853 -39.23 8.42 -4.93
N ARG A 854 -38.30 8.84 -4.06
CA ARG A 854 -37.22 9.77 -4.40
C ARG A 854 -36.30 9.17 -5.47
N SER A 855 -35.92 7.91 -5.30
CA SER A 855 -35.04 7.19 -6.22
C SER A 855 -35.68 7.01 -7.60
N ALA A 856 -36.94 6.56 -7.65
CA ALA A 856 -37.66 6.37 -8.90
C ALA A 856 -37.81 7.68 -9.70
N ARG A 857 -38.10 8.79 -9.01
CA ARG A 857 -38.22 10.12 -9.64
C ARG A 857 -36.90 10.58 -10.23
N ARG A 858 -35.81 10.45 -9.48
CA ARG A 858 -34.47 10.86 -9.91
C ARG A 858 -33.97 10.01 -11.08
N TRP A 859 -34.26 8.71 -11.07
CA TRP A 859 -33.87 7.81 -12.16
C TRP A 859 -34.61 8.13 -13.46
N LYS A 860 -35.93 8.36 -13.37
CA LYS A 860 -36.74 8.79 -14.51
C LYS A 860 -36.22 10.08 -15.14
N GLU A 861 -35.87 11.08 -14.33
CA GLU A 861 -35.28 12.33 -14.82
C GLU A 861 -33.96 12.09 -15.57
N SER A 862 -33.10 11.22 -15.06
CA SER A 862 -31.84 10.87 -15.73
C SER A 862 -32.08 10.16 -17.07
N LEU A 863 -33.03 9.22 -17.16
CA LEU A 863 -33.39 8.57 -18.42
C LEU A 863 -33.92 9.55 -19.47
N GLU A 864 -34.78 10.50 -19.08
CA GLU A 864 -35.40 11.47 -19.99
C GLU A 864 -34.41 12.56 -20.45
N THR A 865 -33.50 12.98 -19.58
CA THR A 865 -32.59 14.10 -19.84
C THR A 865 -31.20 13.67 -20.31
N GLY A 866 -30.83 12.41 -20.07
CA GLY A 866 -29.47 11.90 -20.26
C GLY A 866 -28.42 12.55 -19.35
N LYS A 867 -28.83 13.20 -18.26
CA LYS A 867 -27.91 13.74 -17.25
C LYS A 867 -27.45 12.62 -16.30
N PRO A 868 -26.21 12.70 -15.77
CA PRO A 868 -25.71 11.78 -14.76
C PRO A 868 -26.73 11.54 -13.64
N TYR A 869 -26.92 10.28 -13.26
CA TYR A 869 -27.70 9.90 -12.10
C TYR A 869 -26.80 9.98 -10.86
N GLN A 870 -27.26 10.64 -9.81
CA GLN A 870 -26.59 10.64 -8.51
C GLN A 870 -27.64 10.74 -7.40
N ILE A 871 -27.57 9.85 -6.41
CA ILE A 871 -28.46 9.83 -5.24
C ILE A 871 -27.83 9.06 -4.08
N GLU A 872 -28.17 9.44 -2.86
CA GLU A 872 -27.93 8.62 -1.66
C GLU A 872 -29.23 7.89 -1.28
N TYR A 873 -29.18 6.61 -0.99
CA TYR A 873 -30.31 5.83 -0.51
C TYR A 873 -29.86 4.66 0.35
N ARG A 874 -30.80 3.98 1.02
CA ARG A 874 -30.46 2.79 1.79
C ARG A 874 -30.77 1.50 1.04
N PHE A 875 -29.79 0.60 0.98
CA PHE A 875 -29.96 -0.78 0.51
C PHE A 875 -30.05 -1.76 1.67
N LYS A 876 -30.92 -2.75 1.50
CA LYS A 876 -31.02 -3.90 2.40
C LYS A 876 -29.96 -4.94 2.04
N ARG A 877 -29.16 -5.35 3.02
CA ARG A 877 -28.24 -6.49 2.87
C ARG A 877 -29.00 -7.80 2.97
N ALA A 878 -28.75 -8.73 2.04
CA ALA A 878 -29.48 -10.01 1.99
C ALA A 878 -29.16 -10.96 3.16
N ALA A 879 -27.92 -10.91 3.68
CA ALA A 879 -27.46 -11.85 4.69
C ALA A 879 -28.17 -11.72 6.04
N ASP A 880 -28.47 -10.49 6.47
CA ASP A 880 -29.00 -10.18 7.80
C ASP A 880 -30.15 -9.17 7.81
N GLY A 881 -30.44 -8.54 6.67
CA GLY A 881 -31.50 -7.55 6.54
C GLY A 881 -31.14 -6.16 7.06
N GLU A 882 -29.86 -5.88 7.37
CA GLU A 882 -29.42 -4.53 7.77
C GLU A 882 -29.62 -3.52 6.62
N TRP A 883 -30.05 -2.31 6.96
CA TRP A 883 -30.11 -1.19 6.03
C TRP A 883 -28.80 -0.41 6.09
N ARG A 884 -28.18 -0.15 4.94
CA ARG A 884 -26.96 0.65 4.86
C ARG A 884 -27.06 1.73 3.81
N TRP A 885 -26.40 2.85 4.05
CA TRP A 885 -26.35 3.95 3.10
C TRP A 885 -25.45 3.65 1.90
N PHE A 886 -25.97 3.93 0.71
CA PHE A 886 -25.24 3.82 -0.55
C PHE A 886 -25.32 5.12 -1.33
N LEU A 887 -24.19 5.53 -1.90
CA LEU A 887 -24.12 6.54 -2.95
C LEU A 887 -24.18 5.86 -4.30
N ALA A 888 -25.29 6.06 -5.01
CA ALA A 888 -25.49 5.57 -6.37
C ALA A 888 -25.16 6.65 -7.38
N ARG A 889 -24.31 6.33 -8.36
CA ARG A 889 -23.94 7.18 -9.50
C ARG A 889 -24.09 6.42 -10.80
N ALA A 890 -24.58 7.05 -11.87
CA ALA A 890 -24.58 6.44 -13.20
C ALA A 890 -24.38 7.44 -14.34
N LEU A 891 -23.67 7.03 -15.38
CA LEU A 891 -23.35 7.81 -16.57
C LEU A 891 -23.86 7.11 -17.86
N PRO A 892 -24.40 7.86 -18.83
CA PRO A 892 -24.84 7.29 -20.10
C PRO A 892 -23.68 7.19 -21.10
N LEU A 893 -23.45 5.99 -21.64
CA LEU A 893 -22.66 5.74 -22.84
C LEU A 893 -23.50 6.10 -24.08
N ARG A 894 -22.92 6.85 -25.02
CA ARG A 894 -23.61 7.37 -26.20
C ARG A 894 -22.99 6.87 -27.49
N ASP A 895 -23.80 6.75 -28.55
CA ASP A 895 -23.33 6.54 -29.92
C ASP A 895 -22.76 7.86 -30.51
N PRO A 896 -22.07 7.81 -31.67
CA PRO A 896 -21.57 9.00 -32.37
C PRO A 896 -22.66 10.03 -32.71
N GLU A 897 -23.91 9.59 -32.84
CA GLU A 897 -25.09 10.41 -33.11
C GLU A 897 -25.69 11.06 -31.85
N GLY A 898 -25.17 10.74 -30.66
CA GLY A 898 -25.55 11.31 -29.36
C GLY A 898 -26.68 10.59 -28.62
N ASN A 899 -27.23 9.51 -29.17
CA ASN A 899 -28.25 8.69 -28.52
C ASN A 899 -27.62 7.85 -27.40
N ILE A 900 -28.39 7.60 -26.33
CA ILE A 900 -27.94 6.77 -25.23
C ILE A 900 -27.97 5.30 -25.66
N LEU A 901 -26.84 4.61 -25.60
CA LEU A 901 -26.73 3.17 -25.84
C LEU A 901 -26.94 2.38 -24.55
N ARG A 902 -26.34 2.84 -23.45
CA ARG A 902 -26.28 2.12 -22.17
C ARG A 902 -26.03 3.09 -21.03
N TRP A 903 -26.41 2.74 -19.81
CA TRP A 903 -25.94 3.41 -18.59
C TRP A 903 -24.99 2.51 -17.81
N PHE A 904 -23.95 3.12 -17.25
CA PHE A 904 -23.00 2.47 -16.34
C PHE A 904 -23.19 3.07 -14.96
N GLY A 905 -23.52 2.23 -13.98
CA GLY A 905 -23.82 2.65 -12.63
C GLY A 905 -23.00 1.94 -11.56
N THR A 906 -22.76 2.64 -10.47
CA THR A 906 -22.05 2.16 -9.29
C THR A 906 -22.82 2.54 -8.04
N CYS A 907 -22.91 1.65 -7.06
CA CYS A 907 -23.38 1.94 -5.71
C CYS A 907 -22.24 1.70 -4.72
N THR A 908 -21.74 2.78 -4.11
CA THR A 908 -20.69 2.73 -3.07
C THR A 908 -21.34 2.69 -1.70
N ASP A 909 -20.97 1.74 -0.83
CA ASP A 909 -21.38 1.75 0.59
C ASP A 909 -20.74 2.97 1.27
N ILE A 910 -21.56 3.85 1.82
CA ILE A 910 -21.14 5.08 2.53
C ILE A 910 -21.59 5.06 4.00
N GLU A 911 -21.96 3.88 4.53
CA GLU A 911 -22.40 3.73 5.92
C GLU A 911 -21.34 4.20 6.92
N GLU A 912 -20.07 3.87 6.69
CA GLU A 912 -18.96 4.30 7.55
C GLU A 912 -18.76 5.82 7.49
N GLN A 913 -18.80 6.41 6.29
CA GLN A 913 -18.76 7.86 6.11
C GLN A 913 -19.91 8.56 6.84
N LYS A 914 -21.15 8.03 6.78
CA LYS A 914 -22.29 8.59 7.52
C LYS A 914 -22.12 8.47 9.03
N ARG A 915 -21.59 7.36 9.52
CA ARG A 915 -21.28 7.18 10.95
C ARG A 915 -20.19 8.13 11.43
N ASP A 916 -19.18 8.38 10.60
CA ASP A 916 -18.11 9.32 10.91
C ASP A 916 -18.60 10.78 10.86
N GLU A 917 -19.45 11.15 9.89
CA GLU A 917 -20.12 12.45 9.86
C GLU A 917 -20.96 12.68 11.13
N GLU A 918 -21.79 11.70 11.52
CA GLU A 918 -22.58 11.77 12.77
C GLU A 918 -21.71 11.80 14.02
N ARG A 919 -20.64 11.00 14.06
CA ARG A 919 -19.68 10.97 15.18
C ARG A 919 -18.93 12.29 15.28
N MET A 920 -18.54 12.88 14.16
CA MET A 920 -17.82 14.15 14.12
C MET A 920 -18.72 15.32 14.50
N GLU A 921 -19.98 15.33 14.05
CA GLU A 921 -21.00 16.29 14.48
C GLU A 921 -21.21 16.21 16.01
N LYS A 922 -21.39 14.99 16.53
CA LYS A 922 -21.55 14.75 17.98
C LYS A 922 -20.30 15.14 18.78
N THR A 923 -19.12 14.77 18.30
CA THR A 923 -17.83 15.11 18.94
C THR A 923 -17.59 16.61 18.91
N ASN A 924 -17.92 17.30 17.82
CA ASN A 924 -17.81 18.76 17.73
C ASN A 924 -18.78 19.47 18.68
N GLN A 925 -20.01 18.95 18.84
CA GLN A 925 -20.96 19.48 19.81
C GLN A 925 -20.47 19.26 21.26
N GLU A 926 -19.92 18.08 21.57
CA GLU A 926 -19.32 17.77 22.87
C GLU A 926 -18.08 18.63 23.15
N LEU A 927 -17.16 18.77 22.19
CA LEU A 927 -15.97 19.61 22.30
C LEU A 927 -16.30 21.09 22.48
N ARG A 928 -17.29 21.61 21.76
CA ARG A 928 -17.76 22.99 21.95
C ARG A 928 -18.28 23.21 23.37
N SER A 929 -19.12 22.29 23.88
CA SER A 929 -19.60 22.36 25.26
C SER A 929 -18.48 22.26 26.29
N ILE A 930 -17.50 21.37 26.08
CA ILE A 930 -16.35 21.21 27.00
C ILE A 930 -15.46 22.46 26.97
N ASN A 931 -15.21 23.05 25.80
CA ASN A 931 -14.42 24.27 25.68
C ASN A 931 -15.10 25.46 26.35
N GLU A 932 -16.42 25.64 26.17
CA GLU A 932 -17.17 26.69 26.87
C GLU A 932 -17.12 26.50 28.39
N ASP A 933 -17.24 25.25 28.86
CA ASP A 933 -17.14 24.90 30.28
C ASP A 933 -15.72 25.12 30.84
N LEU A 934 -14.68 24.78 30.07
CA LEU A 934 -13.29 24.96 30.46
C LEU A 934 -12.91 26.45 30.48
N ASP A 935 -13.34 27.22 29.49
CA ASP A 935 -13.16 28.68 29.45
C ASP A 935 -13.79 29.36 30.66
N SER A 936 -15.01 28.95 31.01
CA SER A 936 -15.71 29.44 32.20
C SER A 936 -14.96 29.04 33.49
N PHE A 937 -14.45 27.81 33.55
CA PHE A 937 -13.67 27.30 34.68
C PHE A 937 -12.34 28.05 34.86
N VAL A 938 -11.52 28.15 33.81
CA VAL A 938 -10.18 28.78 33.85
C VAL A 938 -10.28 30.25 34.20
N TYR A 939 -11.22 30.97 33.58
CA TYR A 939 -11.45 32.38 33.86
C TYR A 939 -11.82 32.60 35.34
N THR A 940 -12.70 31.75 35.88
CA THR A 940 -13.23 31.95 37.22
C THR A 940 -12.28 31.48 38.31
N ALA A 941 -11.60 30.34 38.12
CA ALA A 941 -10.54 29.89 39.02
C ALA A 941 -9.43 30.94 39.12
N SER A 942 -9.04 31.53 38.00
CA SER A 942 -8.03 32.60 37.97
C SER A 942 -8.50 33.85 38.70
N HIS A 943 -9.73 34.30 38.50
CA HIS A 943 -10.26 35.51 39.15
C HIS A 943 -10.39 35.34 40.67
N ASP A 944 -10.95 34.21 41.11
CA ASP A 944 -11.31 34.00 42.52
C ASP A 944 -10.15 33.50 43.39
N LEU A 945 -9.09 32.94 42.80
CA LEU A 945 -7.82 32.71 43.50
C LEU A 945 -6.96 33.97 43.57
N LYS A 946 -6.97 34.81 42.51
CA LYS A 946 -6.13 36.01 42.42
C LYS A 946 -6.52 37.10 43.43
N LEU A 947 -7.82 37.33 43.64
CA LEU A 947 -8.31 38.36 44.57
C LEU A 947 -7.84 38.18 46.02
N PRO A 948 -7.99 37.00 46.65
CA PRO A 948 -7.52 36.81 48.01
C PRO A 948 -5.98 36.70 48.11
N ILE A 949 -5.27 36.26 47.06
CA ILE A 949 -3.80 36.33 47.01
C ILE A 949 -3.31 37.79 47.03
N ILE A 950 -3.95 38.67 46.25
CA ILE A 950 -3.67 40.11 46.25
C ILE A 950 -3.94 40.71 47.63
N ASN A 951 -5.05 40.36 48.27
CA ASN A 951 -5.38 40.84 49.63
C ASN A 951 -4.34 40.38 50.67
N MET A 952 -3.90 39.12 50.62
CA MET A 952 -2.85 38.62 51.51
C MET A 952 -1.52 39.34 51.28
N ALA A 953 -1.12 39.54 50.02
CA ALA A 953 0.10 40.26 49.68
C ALA A 953 0.05 41.73 50.18
N ALA A 954 -1.10 42.39 50.08
CA ALA A 954 -1.30 43.74 50.60
C ALA A 954 -1.22 43.79 52.13
N ILE A 955 -1.85 42.85 52.84
CA ILE A 955 -1.79 42.76 54.31
C ILE A 955 -0.36 42.45 54.77
N PHE A 956 0.34 41.53 54.08
CA PHE A 956 1.73 41.18 54.40
C PHE A 956 2.67 42.36 54.17
N LYS A 957 2.47 43.11 53.08
CA LYS A 957 3.20 44.35 52.80
C LYS A 957 3.00 45.38 53.91
N GLU A 958 1.76 45.60 54.36
CA GLU A 958 1.45 46.54 55.46
C GLU A 958 2.13 46.13 56.77
N LEU A 959 2.09 44.83 57.11
CA LEU A 959 2.79 44.27 58.27
C LEU A 959 4.31 44.47 58.19
N THR A 960 4.93 44.30 57.01
CA THR A 960 6.39 44.48 56.85
C THR A 960 6.85 45.93 56.81
N GLN A 961 5.99 46.87 56.41
CA GLN A 961 6.36 48.28 56.26
C GLN A 961 6.16 49.09 57.54
N ASN A 962 5.11 48.80 58.33
CA ASN A 962 4.67 49.71 59.40
C ASN A 962 4.54 49.07 60.79
N ALA A 963 4.54 47.73 60.93
CA ALA A 963 4.28 47.10 62.23
C ALA A 963 5.57 46.94 63.08
N THR A 964 5.59 47.55 64.27
CA THR A 964 6.46 47.14 65.37
C THR A 964 5.66 46.28 66.36
N PHE A 965 6.30 45.32 67.03
CA PHE A 965 5.68 44.18 67.75
C PHE A 965 4.76 44.51 68.95
N SER A 966 4.21 45.72 69.05
CA SER A 966 3.27 46.14 70.11
C SER A 966 2.15 47.07 69.61
N ASP A 967 1.76 46.98 68.34
CA ASP A 967 0.69 47.78 67.75
C ASP A 967 -0.72 47.17 68.02
N PRO A 968 -1.69 47.93 68.56
CA PRO A 968 -3.10 47.51 68.72
C PRO A 968 -3.76 46.99 67.44
N ASP A 969 -3.30 47.42 66.26
CA ASP A 969 -3.89 47.06 64.97
C ASP A 969 -3.42 45.69 64.43
N ALA A 970 -2.42 45.06 65.06
CA ALA A 970 -1.93 43.75 64.67
C ALA A 970 -3.02 42.65 64.76
N GLN A 971 -3.90 42.74 65.75
CA GLN A 971 -5.02 41.80 65.92
C GLN A 971 -6.03 41.90 64.77
N LEU A 972 -6.25 43.12 64.25
CA LEU A 972 -7.13 43.38 63.12
C LEU A 972 -6.54 42.80 61.82
N LEU A 973 -5.24 43.05 61.57
CA LEU A 973 -4.53 42.53 60.40
C LEU A 973 -4.46 41.00 60.39
N ILE A 974 -4.23 40.36 61.54
CA ILE A 974 -4.26 38.89 61.69
C ILE A 974 -5.65 38.34 61.38
N ASN A 975 -6.71 38.98 61.89
CA ASN A 975 -8.08 38.57 61.60
C ASN A 975 -8.44 38.73 60.11
N MET A 976 -7.98 39.80 59.46
CA MET A 976 -8.16 40.01 58.02
C MET A 976 -7.38 38.99 57.17
N PHE A 977 -6.16 38.64 57.59
CA PHE A 977 -5.35 37.60 56.94
C PHE A 977 -6.02 36.23 57.07
N ASN A 978 -6.46 35.85 58.28
CA ASN A 978 -7.19 34.62 58.52
C ASN A 978 -8.50 34.53 57.72
N LYS A 979 -9.21 35.66 57.55
CA LYS A 979 -10.41 35.73 56.70
C LYS A 979 -10.08 35.47 55.22
N SER A 980 -8.99 36.03 54.72
CA SER A 980 -8.52 35.82 53.34
C SER A 980 -8.05 34.38 53.09
N LEU A 981 -7.36 33.77 54.06
CA LEU A 981 -6.93 32.36 54.03
C LEU A 981 -8.13 31.39 54.01
N LYS A 982 -9.14 31.64 54.85
CA LYS A 982 -10.38 30.86 54.83
C LYS A 982 -11.10 30.95 53.49
N GLN A 983 -11.06 32.12 52.85
CA GLN A 983 -11.68 32.32 51.54
C GLN A 983 -10.97 31.51 50.44
N ILE A 984 -9.64 31.47 50.39
CA ILE A 984 -8.87 30.64 49.44
C ILE A 984 -9.16 29.16 49.64
N ASN A 985 -9.11 28.68 50.89
CA ASN A 985 -9.35 27.28 51.18
C ASN A 985 -10.77 26.86 50.78
N SER A 986 -11.76 27.74 50.96
CA SER A 986 -13.13 27.52 50.47
C SER A 986 -13.17 27.46 48.94
N THR A 987 -12.54 28.41 48.24
CA THR A 987 -12.52 28.43 46.76
C THR A 987 -11.83 27.19 46.18
N ILE A 988 -10.70 26.74 46.75
CA ILE A 988 -9.99 25.53 46.32
C ILE A 988 -10.83 24.27 46.56
N SER A 989 -11.50 24.20 47.71
CA SER A 989 -12.40 23.08 48.04
C SER A 989 -13.56 23.01 47.04
N ASP A 990 -14.20 24.15 46.76
CA ASP A 990 -15.33 24.24 45.83
C ASP A 990 -14.90 23.91 44.37
N LEU A 991 -13.71 24.38 43.94
CA LEU A 991 -13.14 24.03 42.64
C LEU A 991 -12.82 22.53 42.54
N SER A 992 -12.33 21.93 43.63
CA SER A 992 -12.03 20.50 43.69
C SER A 992 -13.30 19.65 43.58
N GLU A 993 -14.43 20.10 44.13
CA GLU A 993 -15.72 19.43 43.96
C GLU A 993 -16.21 19.48 42.51
N ILE A 994 -16.04 20.60 41.81
CA ILE A 994 -16.40 20.73 40.38
C ILE A 994 -15.58 19.74 39.52
N VAL A 995 -14.28 19.66 39.74
CA VAL A 995 -13.38 18.75 39.00
C VAL A 995 -13.73 17.28 39.29
N LYS A 996 -14.10 16.94 40.53
CA LYS A 996 -14.59 15.59 40.87
C LYS A 996 -15.89 15.26 40.16
N VAL A 997 -16.87 16.16 40.13
CA VAL A 997 -18.14 15.99 39.39
C VAL A 997 -17.90 15.84 37.87
N GLN A 998 -16.84 16.45 37.33
CA GLN A 998 -16.43 16.26 35.92
C GLN A 998 -15.81 14.88 35.67
N LYS A 999 -14.92 14.39 36.55
CA LYS A 999 -14.20 13.11 36.38
C LYS A 999 -14.99 11.86 36.78
N ASP A 1000 -15.80 11.89 37.82
CA ASP A 1000 -16.50 10.70 38.36
C ASP A 1000 -17.87 10.48 37.69
N ILE A 1001 -17.85 10.13 36.41
CA ILE A 1001 -19.07 9.73 35.67
C ILE A 1001 -19.51 8.32 36.09
N ASP A 1002 -18.58 7.48 36.55
CA ASP A 1002 -18.79 6.07 36.89
C ASP A 1002 -18.76 5.76 38.40
N ALA A 1003 -19.17 6.72 39.24
CA ALA A 1003 -19.30 6.47 40.68
C ALA A 1003 -20.32 5.34 40.93
N HIS A 1004 -19.96 4.37 41.77
CA HIS A 1004 -20.85 3.26 42.16
C HIS A 1004 -22.21 3.81 42.65
N GLN A 1005 -23.26 3.56 41.87
CA GLN A 1005 -24.63 3.86 42.27
C GLN A 1005 -25.13 2.75 43.18
N GLU A 1006 -25.84 3.12 44.25
CA GLU A 1006 -26.42 2.17 45.20
C GLU A 1006 -27.83 2.59 45.57
N GLU A 1007 -28.62 1.66 46.11
CA GLU A 1007 -29.94 1.96 46.65
C GLU A 1007 -29.78 2.63 48.02
N LEU A 1008 -30.20 3.90 48.12
CA LEU A 1008 -30.00 4.73 49.31
C LEU A 1008 -31.30 4.97 50.06
N ASN A 1009 -31.26 4.78 51.37
CA ASN A 1009 -32.36 5.19 52.26
C ASN A 1009 -32.30 6.71 52.51
N LEU A 1010 -33.36 7.42 52.11
CA LEU A 1010 -33.42 8.87 52.19
C LEU A 1010 -33.53 9.40 53.63
N ALA A 1011 -34.12 8.63 54.55
CA ALA A 1011 -34.22 9.01 55.95
C ALA A 1011 -32.83 9.02 56.60
N ASP A 1012 -32.09 7.92 56.43
CA ASP A 1012 -30.73 7.78 56.98
C ASP A 1012 -29.79 8.86 56.43
N LEU A 1013 -29.86 9.12 55.12
CA LEU A 1013 -29.02 10.12 54.47
C LEU A 1013 -29.37 11.55 54.91
N THR A 1014 -30.67 11.82 55.13
CA THR A 1014 -31.12 13.12 55.63
C THR A 1014 -30.71 13.32 57.08
N GLU A 1015 -30.78 12.28 57.92
CA GLU A 1015 -30.29 12.33 59.31
C GLU A 1015 -28.78 12.61 59.36
N GLU A 1016 -27.99 11.95 58.50
CA GLU A 1016 -26.55 12.21 58.37
C GLU A 1016 -26.27 13.68 58.00
N VAL A 1017 -27.05 14.25 57.07
CA VAL A 1017 -26.96 15.67 56.72
C VAL A 1017 -27.35 16.55 57.91
N GLN A 1018 -28.44 16.26 58.62
CA GLN A 1018 -28.86 17.02 59.79
C GLN A 1018 -27.79 17.05 60.89
N LEU A 1019 -27.14 15.92 61.15
CA LEU A 1019 -26.01 15.83 62.09
C LEU A 1019 -24.86 16.76 61.66
N SER A 1020 -24.55 16.82 60.37
CA SER A 1020 -23.47 17.68 59.84
C SER A 1020 -23.74 19.18 59.98
N ILE A 1021 -25.01 19.59 60.03
CA ILE A 1021 -25.44 20.99 60.18
C ILE A 1021 -26.08 21.27 61.55
N ASN A 1022 -25.92 20.38 62.53
CA ASN A 1022 -26.60 20.47 63.83
C ASN A 1022 -26.33 21.78 64.56
N ASP A 1023 -25.09 22.28 64.52
CA ASP A 1023 -24.73 23.58 65.10
C ASP A 1023 -25.54 24.74 64.51
N MET A 1024 -25.83 24.69 63.20
CA MET A 1024 -26.66 25.71 62.55
C MET A 1024 -28.12 25.59 63.00
N ILE A 1025 -28.64 24.36 63.06
CA ILE A 1025 -30.02 24.08 63.50
C ILE A 1025 -30.24 24.58 64.93
N GLN A 1026 -29.30 24.31 65.84
CA GLN A 1026 -29.38 24.74 67.24
C GLN A 1026 -29.30 26.27 67.38
N ARG A 1027 -28.46 26.94 66.58
CA ARG A 1027 -28.33 28.40 66.61
C ARG A 1027 -29.55 29.12 66.07
N THR A 1028 -30.21 28.59 65.05
CA THR A 1028 -31.36 29.22 64.39
C THR A 1028 -32.71 28.74 64.94
N GLY A 1029 -32.73 27.64 65.69
CA GLY A 1029 -33.96 27.01 66.18
C GLY A 1029 -34.80 26.38 65.06
N ALA A 1030 -34.17 25.96 63.97
CA ALA A 1030 -34.85 25.40 62.80
C ALA A 1030 -35.52 24.06 63.10
N SER A 1031 -36.75 23.86 62.62
CA SER A 1031 -37.46 22.58 62.67
C SER A 1031 -37.48 21.92 61.29
N ILE A 1032 -36.96 20.70 61.19
CA ILE A 1032 -36.89 19.93 59.94
C ILE A 1032 -37.88 18.78 60.01
N HIS A 1033 -38.80 18.72 59.05
CA HIS A 1033 -39.84 17.69 58.92
C HIS A 1033 -39.60 16.87 57.67
N THR A 1034 -39.68 15.54 57.77
CA THR A 1034 -39.43 14.61 56.66
C THR A 1034 -40.62 13.67 56.46
N ASP A 1035 -41.08 13.53 55.22
CA ASP A 1035 -42.07 12.54 54.80
C ASP A 1035 -41.61 11.80 53.54
N PHE A 1036 -40.92 10.67 53.72
CA PHE A 1036 -40.43 9.83 52.64
C PHE A 1036 -41.29 8.58 52.41
N SER A 1037 -42.51 8.56 52.95
CA SER A 1037 -43.36 7.36 53.00
C SER A 1037 -43.76 6.80 51.63
N GLN A 1038 -43.84 7.65 50.59
CA GLN A 1038 -44.22 7.21 49.24
C GLN A 1038 -43.04 6.74 48.38
N ALA A 1039 -41.82 7.17 48.68
CA ALA A 1039 -40.60 6.75 47.99
C ALA A 1039 -39.40 6.83 48.96
N PRO A 1040 -39.20 5.79 49.81
CA PRO A 1040 -38.21 5.83 50.88
C PRO A 1040 -36.76 5.61 50.41
N THR A 1041 -36.58 4.98 49.23
CA THR A 1041 -35.27 4.70 48.65
C THR A 1041 -35.08 5.34 47.27
N LEU A 1042 -33.82 5.61 46.92
CA LEU A 1042 -33.42 6.13 45.61
C LEU A 1042 -32.11 5.47 45.15
N TYR A 1043 -32.08 4.97 43.91
CA TYR A 1043 -30.84 4.44 43.32
C TYR A 1043 -30.00 5.60 42.76
N TYR A 1044 -28.92 5.95 43.46
CA TYR A 1044 -28.07 7.10 43.10
C TYR A 1044 -26.68 6.98 43.71
N SER A 1045 -25.73 7.83 43.28
CA SER A 1045 -24.44 7.94 43.97
C SER A 1045 -24.63 8.56 45.35
N ARG A 1046 -24.17 7.87 46.40
CA ARG A 1046 -24.28 8.34 47.80
C ARG A 1046 -23.67 9.72 48.00
N VAL A 1047 -22.50 9.96 47.43
CA VAL A 1047 -21.77 11.22 47.52
C VAL A 1047 -22.57 12.35 46.87
N ASN A 1048 -23.10 12.10 45.68
CA ASN A 1048 -23.87 13.09 44.93
C ASN A 1048 -25.21 13.40 45.60
N LEU A 1049 -25.95 12.38 46.06
CA LEU A 1049 -27.24 12.58 46.73
C LEU A 1049 -27.07 13.31 48.07
N LYS A 1050 -26.04 12.95 48.84
CA LYS A 1050 -25.70 13.65 50.09
C LYS A 1050 -25.40 15.12 49.84
N SER A 1051 -24.64 15.43 48.79
CA SER A 1051 -24.33 16.81 48.40
C SER A 1051 -25.58 17.60 48.02
N ILE A 1052 -26.52 16.99 47.27
CA ILE A 1052 -27.80 17.62 46.92
C ILE A 1052 -28.60 17.98 48.18
N ILE A 1053 -28.81 17.01 49.08
CA ILE A 1053 -29.58 17.21 50.32
C ILE A 1053 -28.88 18.24 51.21
N TYR A 1054 -27.56 18.14 51.39
CA TYR A 1054 -26.78 19.10 52.18
C TYR A 1054 -26.90 20.53 51.64
N ASN A 1055 -26.75 20.74 50.34
CA ASN A 1055 -26.82 22.07 49.74
C ASN A 1055 -28.19 22.71 49.93
N LEU A 1056 -29.28 21.96 49.70
CA LEU A 1056 -30.62 22.51 49.83
C LEU A 1056 -31.07 22.71 51.28
N VAL A 1057 -30.82 21.72 52.16
CA VAL A 1057 -31.22 21.82 53.58
C VAL A 1057 -30.38 22.86 54.31
N SER A 1058 -29.07 22.93 54.07
CA SER A 1058 -28.24 23.96 54.69
C SER A 1058 -28.63 25.37 54.19
N ASN A 1059 -29.00 25.52 52.92
CA ASN A 1059 -29.53 26.80 52.41
C ASN A 1059 -30.87 27.15 53.04
N ALA A 1060 -31.80 26.21 53.15
CA ALA A 1060 -33.09 26.42 53.81
C ALA A 1060 -32.95 26.94 55.26
N VAL A 1061 -31.93 26.45 55.99
CA VAL A 1061 -31.62 26.92 57.35
C VAL A 1061 -30.85 28.25 57.34
N LYS A 1062 -29.94 28.49 56.39
CA LYS A 1062 -29.14 29.73 56.29
C LYS A 1062 -29.99 30.94 55.90
N TYR A 1063 -30.88 30.78 54.93
CA TYR A 1063 -31.70 31.87 54.38
C TYR A 1063 -33.04 32.03 55.14
N HIS A 1064 -33.03 31.75 56.44
CA HIS A 1064 -34.22 31.88 57.27
C HIS A 1064 -34.65 33.35 57.42
N SER A 1065 -35.95 33.56 57.64
CA SER A 1065 -36.47 34.87 57.99
C SER A 1065 -36.11 35.19 59.45
N PRO A 1066 -35.68 36.43 59.78
CA PRO A 1066 -35.47 36.83 61.17
C PRO A 1066 -36.78 36.94 61.97
N ASP A 1067 -37.92 37.08 61.29
CA ASP A 1067 -39.23 37.33 61.91
C ASP A 1067 -40.05 36.05 62.17
N ARG A 1068 -39.53 34.88 61.78
CA ARG A 1068 -40.25 33.59 61.84
C ARG A 1068 -39.31 32.46 62.26
N SER A 1069 -39.85 31.48 62.98
CA SER A 1069 -39.11 30.24 63.26
C SER A 1069 -38.84 29.48 61.95
N PRO A 1070 -37.59 29.07 61.66
CA PRO A 1070 -37.27 28.38 60.42
C PRO A 1070 -37.92 27.00 60.38
N GLN A 1071 -38.64 26.69 59.31
CA GLN A 1071 -39.24 25.38 59.06
C GLN A 1071 -38.81 24.88 57.68
N VAL A 1072 -38.36 23.63 57.64
CA VAL A 1072 -37.92 22.95 56.42
C VAL A 1072 -38.68 21.64 56.28
N HIS A 1073 -39.36 21.44 55.17
CA HIS A 1073 -40.14 20.24 54.86
C HIS A 1073 -39.51 19.51 53.68
N LEU A 1074 -39.16 18.24 53.87
CA LEU A 1074 -38.69 17.34 52.83
C LEU A 1074 -39.73 16.26 52.60
N GLN A 1075 -40.09 16.00 51.34
CA GLN A 1075 -40.99 14.91 50.99
C GLN A 1075 -40.60 14.27 49.65
N THR A 1076 -40.86 12.98 49.50
CA THR A 1076 -40.65 12.24 48.26
C THR A 1076 -41.90 11.53 47.77
N TYR A 1077 -42.07 11.47 46.44
CA TYR A 1077 -43.16 10.75 45.78
C TYR A 1077 -42.78 10.37 44.33
N PRO A 1078 -43.35 9.28 43.77
CA PRO A 1078 -43.14 8.91 42.37
C PRO A 1078 -44.03 9.73 41.42
N GLU A 1079 -43.48 10.18 40.28
CA GLU A 1079 -44.21 10.91 39.24
C GLU A 1079 -43.62 10.64 37.84
N GLY A 1080 -44.42 10.11 36.91
CA GLY A 1080 -44.06 10.06 35.48
C GLY A 1080 -42.75 9.32 35.12
N GLY A 1081 -42.37 8.29 35.88
CA GLY A 1081 -41.10 7.57 35.70
C GLY A 1081 -39.91 8.19 36.45
N TYR A 1082 -40.16 9.20 37.29
CA TYR A 1082 -39.18 9.83 38.17
C TYR A 1082 -39.53 9.57 39.64
N THR A 1083 -38.51 9.55 40.48
CA THR A 1083 -38.65 9.76 41.93
C THR A 1083 -38.42 11.23 42.21
N VAL A 1084 -39.41 11.90 42.80
CA VAL A 1084 -39.38 13.36 43.01
C VAL A 1084 -39.06 13.65 44.47
N LEU A 1085 -38.08 14.53 44.72
CA LEU A 1085 -37.76 15.08 46.04
C LEU A 1085 -38.14 16.55 46.07
N THR A 1086 -38.97 16.95 47.02
CA THR A 1086 -39.23 18.36 47.27
C THR A 1086 -38.69 18.81 48.62
N ILE A 1087 -38.05 19.97 48.63
CA ILE A 1087 -37.52 20.62 49.82
C ILE A 1087 -38.09 22.03 49.86
N GLN A 1088 -38.90 22.30 50.89
CA GLN A 1088 -39.60 23.55 51.08
C GLN A 1088 -39.14 24.24 52.37
N ASP A 1089 -38.85 25.52 52.30
CA ASP A 1089 -38.57 26.38 53.45
C ASP A 1089 -39.61 27.51 53.60
N ASN A 1090 -39.63 28.12 54.78
CA ASN A 1090 -40.39 29.34 55.08
C ASN A 1090 -39.47 30.58 55.25
N GLY A 1091 -38.34 30.59 54.55
CA GLY A 1091 -37.28 31.58 54.66
C GLY A 1091 -37.58 32.90 53.92
N LEU A 1092 -36.52 33.59 53.50
CA LEU A 1092 -36.60 34.88 52.81
C LEU A 1092 -37.20 34.79 51.41
N GLY A 1093 -37.17 33.61 50.78
CA GLY A 1093 -37.61 33.42 49.40
C GLY A 1093 -36.80 34.21 48.36
N LEU A 1094 -37.12 34.03 47.08
CA LEU A 1094 -36.38 34.58 45.94
C LEU A 1094 -37.35 35.33 45.01
N ASP A 1095 -36.87 36.43 44.44
CA ASP A 1095 -37.56 37.15 43.36
C ASP A 1095 -37.36 36.39 42.03
N MET A 1096 -38.35 35.56 41.68
CA MET A 1096 -38.29 34.69 40.51
C MET A 1096 -38.41 35.45 39.18
N GLU A 1097 -39.04 36.63 39.15
CA GLU A 1097 -39.09 37.48 37.95
C GLU A 1097 -37.70 38.07 37.66
N ARG A 1098 -36.98 38.48 38.70
CA ARG A 1098 -35.65 39.08 38.56
C ARG A 1098 -34.52 38.07 38.40
N TYR A 1099 -34.60 36.92 39.07
CA TYR A 1099 -33.47 35.99 39.21
C TYR A 1099 -33.70 34.60 38.62
N GLY A 1100 -34.92 34.25 38.20
CA GLY A 1100 -35.25 32.92 37.67
C GLY A 1100 -34.30 32.40 36.59
N PRO A 1101 -34.03 33.16 35.51
CA PRO A 1101 -33.11 32.73 34.45
C PRO A 1101 -31.63 32.61 34.89
N LYS A 1102 -31.28 33.17 36.05
CA LYS A 1102 -29.91 33.25 36.57
C LYS A 1102 -29.69 32.40 37.82
N LEU A 1103 -30.69 31.62 38.23
CA LEU A 1103 -30.72 30.92 39.51
C LEU A 1103 -29.57 29.91 39.65
N PHE A 1104 -29.24 29.22 38.55
CA PHE A 1104 -28.21 28.20 38.49
C PHE A 1104 -26.92 28.71 37.83
N GLN A 1105 -26.66 30.02 37.81
CA GLN A 1105 -25.38 30.56 37.36
C GLN A 1105 -24.32 30.44 38.47
N MET A 1106 -23.07 30.15 38.09
CA MET A 1106 -21.95 30.10 39.03
C MET A 1106 -21.77 31.44 39.78
N PHE A 1107 -21.39 31.37 41.06
CA PHE A 1107 -21.08 32.51 41.94
C PHE A 1107 -22.21 33.52 42.15
N LYS A 1108 -23.45 33.17 41.78
CA LYS A 1108 -24.59 34.08 41.94
C LYS A 1108 -25.13 34.02 43.36
N ARG A 1109 -25.16 35.17 44.02
CA ARG A 1109 -25.82 35.38 45.32
C ARG A 1109 -27.13 36.15 45.12
N PHE A 1110 -28.13 35.80 45.92
CA PHE A 1110 -29.48 36.38 45.85
C PHE A 1110 -29.84 37.20 47.11
N HIS A 1111 -29.04 37.08 48.17
CA HIS A 1111 -29.13 37.87 49.39
C HIS A 1111 -27.72 38.30 49.84
N ASP A 1112 -27.47 39.60 49.95
CA ASP A 1112 -26.12 40.14 50.25
C ASP A 1112 -25.71 39.98 51.73
N HIS A 1113 -26.68 39.77 52.63
CA HIS A 1113 -26.47 39.71 54.07
C HIS A 1113 -26.22 38.29 54.61
N VAL A 1114 -26.22 37.26 53.75
CA VAL A 1114 -26.00 35.86 54.13
C VAL A 1114 -24.72 35.35 53.45
N GLU A 1115 -23.77 34.84 54.24
CA GLU A 1115 -22.51 34.30 53.72
C GLU A 1115 -22.71 32.99 52.93
N GLY A 1116 -22.14 32.88 51.71
CA GLY A 1116 -22.16 31.67 50.89
C GLY A 1116 -21.36 31.80 49.59
N SER A 1117 -20.80 30.72 49.04
CA SER A 1117 -19.94 30.79 47.85
C SER A 1117 -20.69 31.07 46.54
N GLY A 1118 -22.01 30.89 46.49
CA GLY A 1118 -22.81 31.04 45.26
C GLY A 1118 -22.62 29.89 44.27
N LEU A 1119 -21.95 28.82 44.68
CA LEU A 1119 -21.63 27.65 43.84
C LEU A 1119 -22.55 26.44 44.10
N GLY A 1120 -23.15 26.34 45.29
CA GLY A 1120 -23.95 25.18 45.69
C GLY A 1120 -25.12 24.86 44.75
N LEU A 1121 -25.88 25.88 44.31
CA LEU A 1121 -27.00 25.68 43.36
C LEU A 1121 -26.52 25.29 41.96
N TYR A 1122 -25.37 25.81 41.52
CA TYR A 1122 -24.77 25.45 40.23
C TYR A 1122 -24.33 23.97 40.23
N ILE A 1123 -23.57 23.56 41.25
CA ILE A 1123 -23.07 22.19 41.40
C ILE A 1123 -24.24 21.21 41.46
N LEU A 1124 -25.27 21.53 42.25
CA LEU A 1124 -26.49 20.74 42.35
C LEU A 1124 -27.18 20.58 40.99
N ASN A 1125 -27.33 21.66 40.21
CA ASN A 1125 -27.97 21.59 38.90
C ASN A 1125 -27.18 20.71 37.93
N ARG A 1126 -25.85 20.81 37.95
CA ARG A 1126 -24.99 19.95 37.13
C ARG A 1126 -25.09 18.48 37.51
N ILE A 1127 -25.07 18.15 38.81
CA ILE A 1127 -25.20 16.76 39.29
C ILE A 1127 -26.53 16.16 38.80
N VAL A 1128 -27.63 16.89 38.92
CA VAL A 1128 -28.96 16.40 38.54
C VAL A 1128 -29.11 16.27 37.01
N GLN A 1129 -28.71 17.28 36.23
CA GLN A 1129 -28.82 17.25 34.76
C GLN A 1129 -27.95 16.16 34.13
N LYS A 1130 -26.73 15.97 34.63
CA LYS A 1130 -25.79 14.95 34.11
C LYS A 1130 -26.29 13.51 34.32
N ASN A 1131 -27.18 13.30 35.29
CA ASN A 1131 -27.86 12.02 35.53
C ASN A 1131 -29.27 11.94 34.90
N GLY A 1132 -29.57 12.82 33.93
CA GLY A 1132 -30.85 12.83 33.21
C GLY A 1132 -32.06 13.29 34.03
N GLY A 1133 -31.82 13.95 35.16
CA GLY A 1133 -32.85 14.57 35.99
C GLY A 1133 -33.06 16.05 35.69
N ARG A 1134 -34.02 16.68 36.38
CA ARG A 1134 -34.26 18.14 36.29
C ARG A 1134 -34.62 18.75 37.64
N ILE A 1135 -34.54 20.07 37.76
CA ILE A 1135 -34.90 20.81 38.98
C ILE A 1135 -35.86 21.94 38.61
N ASP A 1136 -37.00 22.00 39.30
CA ASP A 1136 -37.92 23.12 39.27
C ASP A 1136 -37.83 23.90 40.59
N VAL A 1137 -38.00 25.22 40.52
CA VAL A 1137 -37.95 26.08 41.70
C VAL A 1137 -39.16 27.00 41.71
N LYS A 1138 -39.87 27.03 42.83
CA LYS A 1138 -40.94 27.98 43.11
C LYS A 1138 -40.56 28.77 44.33
N SER A 1139 -40.58 30.10 44.25
CA SER A 1139 -40.25 30.94 45.39
C SER A 1139 -41.00 32.26 45.35
N GLN A 1140 -41.25 32.79 46.53
CA GLN A 1140 -41.86 34.11 46.71
C GLN A 1140 -41.16 34.84 47.85
N VAL A 1141 -40.80 36.10 47.61
CA VAL A 1141 -40.09 36.97 48.56
C VAL A 1141 -40.88 37.07 49.87
N ASN A 1142 -40.19 36.91 51.00
CA ASN A 1142 -40.70 36.84 52.37
C ASN A 1142 -41.72 35.72 52.64
N VAL A 1143 -41.82 34.72 51.76
CA VAL A 1143 -42.67 33.54 51.99
C VAL A 1143 -41.79 32.31 52.17
N GLY A 1144 -40.91 32.03 51.21
CA GLY A 1144 -39.99 30.89 51.22
C GLY A 1144 -39.66 30.36 49.83
N THR A 1145 -38.88 29.28 49.77
CA THR A 1145 -38.52 28.60 48.52
C THR A 1145 -38.94 27.12 48.54
N THR A 1146 -39.30 26.58 47.39
CA THR A 1146 -39.55 25.15 47.17
C THR A 1146 -38.73 24.70 45.98
N PHE A 1147 -37.80 23.78 46.22
CA PHE A 1147 -37.06 23.07 45.19
C PHE A 1147 -37.72 21.72 44.94
N THR A 1148 -37.98 21.39 43.68
CA THR A 1148 -38.53 20.11 43.22
C THR A 1148 -37.53 19.45 42.30
N ILE A 1149 -36.95 18.34 42.72
CA ILE A 1149 -35.91 17.61 41.99
C ILE A 1149 -36.49 16.31 41.45
N TYR A 1150 -36.31 16.04 40.16
CA TYR A 1150 -36.78 14.83 39.50
C TYR A 1150 -35.59 13.93 39.20
N PHE A 1151 -35.53 12.77 39.83
CA PHE A 1151 -34.52 11.74 39.58
C PHE A 1151 -35.10 10.68 38.65
N ARG A 1152 -34.44 10.40 37.53
CA ARG A 1152 -34.94 9.43 36.54
C ARG A 1152 -34.80 8.01 37.10
N ASN A 1153 -35.87 7.24 37.12
CA ASN A 1153 -35.79 5.83 37.48
C ASN A 1153 -35.17 5.07 36.29
N LEU A 1154 -33.92 4.61 36.44
CA LEU A 1154 -33.33 3.67 35.50
C LEU A 1154 -34.08 2.34 35.68
N ALA A 1155 -34.81 1.91 34.66
CA ALA A 1155 -35.34 0.55 34.62
C ALA A 1155 -34.14 -0.42 34.68
N GLN A 1156 -34.22 -1.40 35.58
CA GLN A 1156 -33.21 -2.46 35.73
C GLN A 1156 -32.87 -3.14 34.40
#